data_AF-A0A4Q4XDT2-F1
#
_entry.id   AF-A0A4Q4XDT2-F1
#
_cell.length_a   1.000
_cell.length_b   1.000
_cell.length_c   1.000
_cell.angle_alpha   90.00
_cell.angle_beta   90.00
_cell.angle_gamma   90.00
#
_symmetry.space_group_name_H-M   'P 1'
#
loop_
_entity.id
_entity.type
_entity.pdbx_description
1 polymer ?
#
loop_
_entity_poly.entity_id
_entity_poly.type
_entity_poly.pdbx_seq_one_letter_code
_entity_poly.pdbx_strand_id
1 'polypeptide(L)'
;MNHSAKILRLVLGDQLNPQHSWFADADADVVYVLMEVRQETDYVLHHAQKILAIFAAMRDFARGLRAAGHRVRYVAIDDESNRQSVTENLAALARHYGAERVEWQSPDEWRLDEQLRRWAEAQSLSTSEVDTEHFLTGRHELAAMFEGRKQWLMERFYREMRRRFGVLLDGTGAPESGQWNFDHDNRKPWRGSPPEPADARPVHDHRALWETIERSGVKSFGNPQAGALRWPLNRTEALACLDAFVAQVLPHFGDFEDAMSSGHQRLFHSLLSFSLNVKMLNPREVIDRAEAAYRHGKAPLPAVEGFIRQILGWREYVRGIYWAQMPGYASCNVLNHDAPLPSWFWSGKTQMRCLQLAIGQSLQTAHAHHIQRLMVIGNFALLAGLAPDEVHRWYLGVYIDAFEWVELPNTVGMSQWADGGRIATKPYVSSAAYLSRMSDYCKGCHYDSKQRVGERACPYNALYWDFFARHSEVFGRNPRLSMVYRQLAKMEAEERDALRKRAEEAQGHDLVVWSRTPERVARLCAGARGIATLRELDGAAPLDAVINLAGAPIADRPWSAPRRRILWRSRVDLTRELVDWLGRCKQPPRVLVSGSATGWYGDRGQEPLDEDSRAGKDDFGSQLCVAWEEEARRAEALGMRVVLLRTAPVFASDGGMLPRLRLPFSMGLGGRLGNGRQWMPWIHLDDVVGLIDFLLHHADCWGAFNACAPDLVRNADFASTLAATLRRPMFLSVPAWVLRMALGEMSVLLLGSQRLQPRRALETGYRFRFPNLEEALAGLLVQDKHPVTR
;
A
#
# COMPACT_ATOMS: atom_id res chain seq x y z
N MET A 1 49.81 6.43 7.69
CA MET A 1 49.90 6.15 6.24
C MET A 1 49.19 7.27 5.53
N ASN A 2 49.76 7.83 4.45
CA ASN A 2 49.26 9.06 3.86
C ASN A 2 47.81 8.88 3.41
N HIS A 3 46.87 9.60 4.05
CA HIS A 3 45.43 9.48 3.75
C HIS A 3 45.07 10.12 2.41
N SER A 4 46.00 10.74 1.69
CA SER A 4 45.74 11.41 0.41
C SER A 4 45.28 10.46 -0.69
N ALA A 5 44.42 10.94 -1.58
CA ALA A 5 44.05 10.28 -2.82
C ALA A 5 43.82 11.35 -3.89
N LYS A 6 44.33 11.16 -5.11
CA LYS A 6 44.14 12.14 -6.19
C LYS A 6 42.75 12.05 -6.80
N ILE A 7 42.15 10.85 -6.81
CA ILE A 7 40.87 10.58 -7.47
C ILE A 7 39.89 9.94 -6.49
N LEU A 8 38.67 10.48 -6.41
CA LEU A 8 37.53 9.80 -5.80
C LEU A 8 36.61 9.22 -6.87
N ARG A 9 36.19 7.97 -6.70
CA ARG A 9 35.24 7.30 -7.60
C ARG A 9 33.95 6.95 -6.85
N LEU A 10 32.86 7.61 -7.17
CA LEU A 10 31.54 7.29 -6.61
C LEU A 10 30.98 6.03 -7.26
N VAL A 11 30.50 5.09 -6.42
CA VAL A 11 29.71 3.94 -6.83
C VAL A 11 28.38 3.96 -6.09
N LEU A 12 27.28 4.03 -6.84
CA LEU A 12 25.91 4.07 -6.31
C LEU A 12 25.40 2.67 -5.93
N GLY A 13 24.29 2.64 -5.18
CA GLY A 13 23.74 1.39 -4.62
C GLY A 13 23.22 0.39 -5.66
N ASP A 14 22.93 0.84 -6.88
CA ASP A 14 22.54 0.02 -8.02
C ASP A 14 23.71 -0.28 -8.98
N GLN A 15 24.93 0.13 -8.64
CA GLN A 15 26.13 0.03 -9.49
C GLN A 15 27.11 -1.06 -9.02
N LEU A 16 26.57 -2.17 -8.49
CA LEU A 16 27.36 -3.24 -7.87
C LEU A 16 27.89 -4.23 -8.92
N ASN A 17 28.54 -3.69 -9.96
CA ASN A 17 29.13 -4.44 -11.06
C ASN A 17 30.62 -4.74 -10.77
N PRO A 18 30.98 -5.96 -10.31
CA PRO A 18 32.38 -6.30 -10.06
C PRO A 18 33.22 -6.43 -11.33
N GLN A 19 32.60 -6.47 -12.51
CA GLN A 19 33.29 -6.59 -13.80
C GLN A 19 33.55 -5.24 -14.47
N HIS A 20 33.15 -4.13 -13.86
CA HIS A 20 33.39 -2.79 -14.38
C HIS A 20 34.91 -2.52 -14.49
N SER A 21 35.33 -1.89 -15.58
CA SER A 21 36.74 -1.63 -15.91
C SER A 21 37.53 -0.93 -14.81
N TRP A 22 36.89 -0.06 -14.02
CA TRP A 22 37.47 0.54 -12.81
C TRP A 22 38.12 -0.46 -11.85
N PHE A 23 37.56 -1.66 -11.70
CA PHE A 23 38.02 -2.62 -10.70
C PHE A 23 39.04 -3.61 -11.24
N ALA A 24 39.47 -3.48 -12.51
CA ALA A 24 40.43 -4.36 -13.16
C ALA A 24 41.79 -4.35 -12.44
N ASP A 25 42.27 -3.16 -12.06
CA ASP A 25 43.55 -2.96 -11.39
C ASP A 25 43.39 -2.07 -10.16
N ALA A 26 44.10 -2.41 -9.08
CA ALA A 26 44.14 -1.59 -7.88
C ALA A 26 45.09 -0.40 -8.07
N ASP A 27 44.59 0.81 -7.82
CA ASP A 27 45.37 2.05 -7.90
C ASP A 27 45.45 2.72 -6.52
N ALA A 28 46.68 2.99 -6.07
CA ALA A 28 46.93 3.63 -4.79
C ALA A 28 46.45 5.09 -4.75
N ASP A 29 46.31 5.78 -5.88
CA ASP A 29 45.84 7.16 -5.96
C ASP A 29 44.30 7.29 -6.01
N VAL A 30 43.58 6.17 -6.11
CA VAL A 30 42.12 6.12 -6.23
C VAL A 30 41.46 5.66 -4.93
N VAL A 31 40.39 6.33 -4.51
CA VAL A 31 39.50 5.85 -3.45
C VAL A 31 38.08 5.71 -3.99
N TYR A 32 37.53 4.51 -3.89
CA TYR A 32 36.13 4.24 -4.18
C TYR A 32 35.24 4.65 -3.01
N VAL A 33 34.15 5.34 -3.31
CA VAL A 33 33.22 5.87 -2.33
C VAL A 33 31.86 5.22 -2.53
N LEU A 34 31.36 4.56 -1.49
CA LEU A 34 29.99 4.09 -1.38
C LEU A 34 29.36 4.72 -0.15
N MET A 35 28.09 5.11 -0.24
CA MET A 35 27.39 5.77 0.85
C MET A 35 25.92 5.39 0.94
N GLU A 36 25.48 5.05 2.15
CA GLU A 36 24.07 4.89 2.50
C GLU A 36 23.56 6.27 2.95
N VAL A 37 22.58 6.87 2.28
CA VAL A 37 22.14 8.25 2.59
C VAL A 37 20.63 8.39 2.61
N ARG A 38 20.10 9.21 3.53
CA ARG A 38 18.65 9.49 3.62
C ARG A 38 18.08 10.11 2.35
N GLN A 39 18.85 10.92 1.62
CA GLN A 39 18.44 11.45 0.31
C GLN A 39 17.88 10.35 -0.61
N GLU A 40 18.51 9.18 -0.63
CA GLU A 40 18.14 8.06 -1.52
C GLU A 40 17.16 7.07 -0.86
N THR A 41 16.87 7.20 0.44
CA THR A 41 15.81 6.41 1.11
C THR A 41 14.49 7.17 1.27
N ASP A 42 14.51 8.49 1.12
CA ASP A 42 13.38 9.35 1.47
C ASP A 42 12.70 10.01 0.24
N TYR A 43 13.28 9.87 -0.96
CA TYR A 43 12.71 10.49 -2.18
C TYR A 43 11.38 9.86 -2.60
N VAL A 44 11.19 8.57 -2.29
CA VAL A 44 9.90 7.90 -2.23
C VAL A 44 9.87 6.97 -1.02
N LEU A 45 8.67 6.55 -0.59
CA LEU A 45 8.56 5.58 0.49
C LEU A 45 8.91 4.19 -0.06
N HIS A 46 10.06 3.65 0.34
CA HIS A 46 10.52 2.34 -0.13
C HIS A 46 10.11 1.19 0.79
N HIS A 47 9.94 0.01 0.18
CA HIS A 47 9.75 -1.23 0.90
C HIS A 47 10.99 -1.58 1.74
N ALA A 48 10.78 -2.06 2.96
CA ALA A 48 11.82 -2.40 3.92
C ALA A 48 12.89 -3.36 3.34
N GLN A 49 12.47 -4.46 2.69
CA GLN A 49 13.40 -5.37 2.00
C GLN A 49 14.25 -4.70 0.91
N LYS A 50 13.72 -3.69 0.19
CA LYS A 50 14.48 -3.00 -0.87
C LYS A 50 15.67 -2.26 -0.28
N ILE A 51 15.42 -1.45 0.75
CA ILE A 51 16.46 -0.74 1.48
C ILE A 51 17.47 -1.73 2.08
N LEU A 52 16.96 -2.75 2.78
CA LEU A 52 17.80 -3.73 3.47
C LEU A 52 18.70 -4.52 2.52
N ALA A 53 18.15 -5.01 1.40
CA ALA A 53 18.91 -5.77 0.40
C ALA A 53 19.96 -4.92 -0.31
N ILE A 54 19.62 -3.69 -0.71
CA ILE A 54 20.58 -2.78 -1.36
C ILE A 54 21.72 -2.45 -0.38
N PHE A 55 21.44 -2.08 0.87
CA PHE A 55 22.49 -1.77 1.84
C PHE A 55 23.35 -3.00 2.17
N ALA A 56 22.73 -4.16 2.34
CA ALA A 56 23.47 -5.41 2.56
C ALA A 56 24.42 -5.73 1.38
N ALA A 57 23.92 -5.59 0.14
CA ALA A 57 24.70 -5.81 -1.07
C ALA A 57 25.83 -4.77 -1.24
N MET A 58 25.56 -3.49 -0.97
CA MET A 58 26.58 -2.43 -0.98
C MET A 58 27.71 -2.72 0.02
N ARG A 59 27.35 -3.14 1.25
CA ARG A 59 28.34 -3.53 2.26
C ARG A 59 29.18 -4.73 1.83
N ASP A 60 28.55 -5.72 1.19
CA ASP A 60 29.27 -6.89 0.66
C ASP A 60 30.20 -6.53 -0.49
N PHE A 61 29.71 -5.73 -1.44
CA PHE A 61 30.50 -5.23 -2.56
C PHE A 61 31.72 -4.43 -2.09
N ALA A 62 31.54 -3.52 -1.13
CA ALA A 62 32.64 -2.76 -0.54
C ALA A 62 33.67 -3.64 0.19
N ARG A 63 33.24 -4.73 0.85
CA ARG A 63 34.17 -5.73 1.40
C ARG A 63 34.93 -6.46 0.31
N GLY A 64 34.26 -6.87 -0.76
CA GLY A 64 34.87 -7.53 -1.92
C GLY A 64 35.94 -6.67 -2.58
N LEU A 65 35.65 -5.39 -2.82
CA LEU A 65 36.62 -4.44 -3.38
C LEU A 65 37.86 -4.27 -2.49
N ARG A 66 37.68 -4.15 -1.16
CA ARG A 66 38.81 -4.07 -0.22
C ARG A 66 39.65 -5.34 -0.23
N ALA A 67 39.00 -6.50 -0.27
CA ALA A 67 39.70 -7.79 -0.35
C ALA A 67 40.50 -7.93 -1.65
N ALA A 68 40.04 -7.33 -2.74
CA ALA A 68 40.76 -7.23 -4.01
C ALA A 68 41.87 -6.15 -4.04
N GLY A 69 42.14 -5.47 -2.92
CA GLY A 69 43.23 -4.49 -2.80
C GLY A 69 42.83 -3.04 -3.11
N HIS A 70 41.57 -2.78 -3.45
CA HIS A 70 41.09 -1.42 -3.71
C HIS A 70 40.92 -0.61 -2.42
N ARG A 71 41.23 0.69 -2.46
CA ARG A 71 40.93 1.60 -1.35
C ARG A 71 39.44 1.97 -1.40
N VAL A 72 38.70 1.69 -0.33
CA VAL A 72 37.24 1.94 -0.28
C VAL A 72 36.86 2.73 0.98
N ARG A 73 36.28 3.92 0.80
CA ARG A 73 35.54 4.65 1.84
C ARG A 73 34.07 4.26 1.75
N TYR A 74 33.59 3.58 2.79
CA TYR A 74 32.18 3.27 2.95
C TYR A 74 31.60 4.19 4.03
N VAL A 75 30.57 4.96 3.69
CA VAL A 75 29.85 5.83 4.62
C VAL A 75 28.53 5.15 4.96
N ALA A 76 28.44 4.56 6.14
CA ALA A 76 27.22 3.88 6.61
C ALA A 76 26.13 4.90 6.97
N ILE A 77 24.87 4.46 6.99
CA ILE A 77 23.71 5.33 7.25
C ILE A 77 23.76 6.02 8.62
N ASP A 78 24.42 5.38 9.58
CA ASP A 78 24.63 5.82 10.97
C ASP A 78 26.05 6.36 11.23
N ASP A 79 26.90 6.48 10.21
CA ASP A 79 28.24 7.06 10.36
C ASP A 79 28.12 8.55 10.74
N GLU A 80 28.80 8.98 11.80
CA GLU A 80 28.77 10.37 12.29
C GLU A 80 29.19 11.40 11.23
N SER A 81 30.05 10.98 10.29
CA SER A 81 30.51 11.82 9.20
C SER A 81 29.50 11.96 8.06
N ASN A 82 28.41 11.19 8.08
CA ASN A 82 27.44 11.12 7.01
C ASN A 82 26.51 12.34 7.02
N ARG A 83 26.59 13.13 5.95
CA ARG A 83 25.77 14.33 5.72
C ARG A 83 24.39 14.02 5.16
N GLN A 84 24.10 12.74 4.92
CA GLN A 84 22.81 12.27 4.40
C GLN A 84 22.44 12.80 3.00
N SER A 85 23.43 13.36 2.28
CA SER A 85 23.35 13.90 0.92
C SER A 85 24.55 13.41 0.12
N VAL A 86 24.31 12.97 -1.12
CA VAL A 86 25.36 12.42 -2.00
C VAL A 86 26.43 13.49 -2.28
N THR A 87 26.00 14.66 -2.73
CA THR A 87 26.88 15.75 -3.15
C THR A 87 27.64 16.38 -1.98
N GLU A 88 27.00 16.49 -0.82
CA GLU A 88 27.67 17.02 0.37
C GLU A 88 28.72 16.05 0.93
N ASN A 89 28.44 14.75 0.93
CA ASN A 89 29.42 13.74 1.29
C ASN A 89 30.59 13.73 0.31
N LEU A 90 30.34 13.80 -1.00
CA LEU A 90 31.40 13.89 -2.02
C LEU A 90 32.29 15.11 -1.81
N ALA A 91 31.71 16.29 -1.59
CA ALA A 91 32.49 17.51 -1.34
C ALA A 91 33.30 17.44 -0.02
N ALA A 92 32.77 16.80 1.01
CA ALA A 92 33.49 16.59 2.27
C ALA A 92 34.65 15.60 2.11
N LEU A 93 34.42 14.49 1.41
CA LEU A 93 35.42 13.47 1.15
C LEU A 93 36.51 14.00 0.21
N ALA A 94 36.16 14.74 -0.85
CA ALA A 94 37.14 15.35 -1.75
C ALA A 94 38.12 16.24 -0.99
N ARG A 95 37.63 17.06 -0.04
CA ARG A 95 38.49 17.86 0.84
C ARG A 95 39.32 17.01 1.80
N HIS A 96 38.72 15.98 2.41
CA HIS A 96 39.42 15.09 3.35
C HIS A 96 40.61 14.36 2.69
N TYR A 97 40.40 13.86 1.47
CA TYR A 97 41.42 13.13 0.72
C TYR A 97 42.38 14.03 -0.06
N GLY A 98 42.09 15.33 -0.18
CA GLY A 98 42.83 16.25 -1.05
C GLY A 98 42.70 15.88 -2.53
N ALA A 99 41.52 15.42 -2.95
CA ALA A 99 41.28 14.94 -4.29
C ALA A 99 41.29 16.07 -5.32
N GLU A 100 41.99 15.84 -6.44
CA GLU A 100 42.06 16.72 -7.60
C GLU A 100 40.96 16.40 -8.62
N ARG A 101 40.43 15.16 -8.56
CA ARG A 101 39.41 14.65 -9.48
C ARG A 101 38.33 13.84 -8.75
N VAL A 102 37.09 14.00 -9.19
CA VAL A 102 35.95 13.14 -8.80
C VAL A 102 35.33 12.53 -10.04
N GLU A 103 35.17 11.21 -10.05
CA GLU A 103 34.52 10.46 -11.11
C GLU A 103 33.30 9.73 -10.57
N TRP A 104 32.26 9.54 -11.39
CA TRP A 104 31.11 8.71 -11.06
C TRP A 104 30.68 7.89 -12.27
N GLN A 105 30.08 6.73 -12.01
CA GLN A 105 29.36 6.02 -13.06
C GLN A 105 28.00 6.68 -13.29
N SER A 106 27.56 6.73 -14.55
CA SER A 106 26.31 7.34 -14.98
C SER A 106 25.10 6.85 -14.15
N PRO A 107 24.37 7.73 -13.41
CA PRO A 107 23.27 7.32 -12.53
C PRO A 107 22.03 6.89 -13.30
N ASP A 108 21.38 5.80 -12.90
CA ASP A 108 20.24 5.27 -13.64
C ASP A 108 18.91 6.04 -13.42
N GLU A 109 18.89 7.11 -12.63
CA GLU A 109 17.73 8.00 -12.47
C GLU A 109 18.09 9.45 -12.84
N TRP A 110 17.25 10.09 -13.66
CA TRP A 110 17.39 11.45 -14.16
C TRP A 110 17.57 12.48 -13.04
N ARG A 111 16.86 12.33 -11.91
CA ARG A 111 17.01 13.21 -10.74
C ARG A 111 18.46 13.26 -10.26
N LEU A 112 19.08 12.10 -10.07
CA LEU A 112 20.43 11.99 -9.53
C LEU A 112 21.49 12.32 -10.58
N ASP A 113 21.24 11.95 -11.84
CA ASP A 113 22.03 12.35 -12.99
C ASP A 113 22.13 13.88 -13.13
N GLU A 114 20.99 14.57 -13.12
CA GLU A 114 20.92 16.03 -13.16
C GLU A 114 21.56 16.67 -11.92
N GLN A 115 21.36 16.08 -10.73
CA GLN A 115 21.97 16.57 -9.49
C GLN A 115 23.50 16.52 -9.54
N LEU A 116 24.08 15.40 -10.01
CA LEU A 116 25.53 15.24 -10.10
C LEU A 116 26.13 16.12 -11.20
N ARG A 117 25.46 16.26 -12.35
CA ARG A 117 25.90 17.19 -13.42
C ARG A 117 25.96 18.64 -12.92
N ARG A 118 24.90 19.13 -12.27
CA ARG A 118 24.89 20.49 -11.68
C ARG A 118 25.91 20.67 -10.57
N TRP A 119 26.08 19.66 -9.72
CA TRP A 119 27.09 19.72 -8.67
C TRP A 119 28.49 19.82 -9.27
N ALA A 120 28.78 19.04 -10.31
CA ALA A 120 30.06 19.01 -11.00
C ALA A 120 30.42 20.34 -11.66
N GLU A 121 29.46 21.00 -12.31
CA GLU A 121 29.62 22.35 -12.88
C GLU A 121 30.00 23.40 -11.83
N ALA A 122 29.59 23.20 -10.58
CA ALA A 122 29.87 24.11 -9.46
C ALA A 122 31.20 23.79 -8.74
N GLN A 123 31.91 22.72 -9.10
CA GLN A 123 33.16 22.35 -8.44
C GLN A 123 34.39 22.97 -9.13
N SER A 124 35.42 23.28 -8.34
CA SER A 124 36.73 23.71 -8.86
C SER A 124 37.67 22.54 -9.22
N LEU A 125 37.31 21.31 -8.85
CA LEU A 125 38.06 20.08 -9.12
C LEU A 125 37.64 19.46 -10.46
N SER A 126 38.51 18.63 -11.05
CA SER A 126 38.18 17.94 -12.30
C SER A 126 37.08 16.90 -12.07
N THR A 127 36.08 16.86 -12.94
CA THR A 127 34.98 15.90 -12.85
C THR A 127 34.82 15.11 -14.14
N SER A 128 34.39 13.84 -14.03
CA SER A 128 34.04 13.04 -15.21
C SER A 128 33.05 11.93 -14.91
N GLU A 129 32.17 11.68 -15.86
CA GLU A 129 31.21 10.58 -15.84
C GLU A 129 31.69 9.44 -16.76
N VAL A 130 31.45 8.19 -16.38
CA VAL A 130 31.69 6.99 -17.20
C VAL A 130 30.45 6.09 -17.25
N ASP A 131 30.30 5.30 -18.31
CA ASP A 131 29.20 4.33 -18.40
C ASP A 131 29.32 3.24 -17.31
N THR A 132 28.20 2.62 -16.94
CA THR A 132 28.17 1.52 -15.94
C THR A 132 28.62 0.16 -16.50
N GLU A 133 28.89 0.08 -17.81
CA GLU A 133 29.31 -1.09 -18.57
C GLU A 133 28.36 -2.28 -18.43
N HIS A 134 27.07 -1.99 -18.23
CA HIS A 134 26.05 -2.99 -17.90
C HIS A 134 25.01 -3.17 -18.99
N PHE A 135 24.55 -2.08 -19.59
CA PHE A 135 23.50 -2.10 -20.59
C PHE A 135 24.06 -2.47 -21.96
N LEU A 136 23.24 -3.13 -22.78
CA LEU A 136 23.63 -3.53 -24.13
C LEU A 136 23.56 -2.35 -25.11
N THR A 137 22.80 -1.32 -24.75
CA THR A 137 22.59 -0.11 -25.56
C THR A 137 22.97 1.16 -24.80
N GLY A 138 23.41 2.18 -25.54
CA GLY A 138 23.66 3.51 -24.97
C GLY A 138 22.35 4.25 -24.63
N ARG A 139 22.40 5.18 -23.66
CA ARG A 139 21.21 5.91 -23.15
C ARG A 139 20.35 6.54 -24.25
N HIS A 140 20.99 7.13 -25.25
CA HIS A 140 20.30 7.88 -26.33
C HIS A 140 20.18 7.08 -27.64
N GLU A 141 20.61 5.82 -27.65
CA GLU A 141 20.63 5.01 -28.87
C GLU A 141 19.21 4.73 -29.40
N LEU A 142 18.24 4.47 -28.51
CA LEU A 142 16.84 4.27 -28.91
C LEU A 142 16.26 5.51 -29.59
N ALA A 143 16.54 6.70 -29.05
CA ALA A 143 16.06 7.96 -29.62
C ALA A 143 16.59 8.15 -31.05
N ALA A 144 17.89 7.89 -31.27
CA ALA A 144 18.50 7.93 -32.59
C ALA A 144 17.89 6.88 -33.55
N MET A 145 17.66 5.65 -33.07
CA MET A 145 17.07 4.58 -33.89
C MET A 145 15.66 4.91 -34.42
N PHE A 146 14.89 5.66 -33.63
CA PHE A 146 13.51 6.02 -33.94
C PHE A 146 13.32 7.47 -34.37
N GLU A 147 14.40 8.21 -34.62
CA GLU A 147 14.34 9.58 -35.13
C GLU A 147 13.47 9.66 -36.41
N GLY A 148 12.56 10.64 -36.44
CA GLY A 148 11.61 10.83 -37.55
C GLY A 148 10.50 9.77 -37.66
N ARG A 149 10.48 8.73 -36.81
CA ARG A 149 9.42 7.69 -36.84
C ARG A 149 8.25 8.09 -35.96
N LYS A 150 7.04 7.88 -36.50
CA LYS A 150 5.77 8.13 -35.79
C LYS A 150 5.48 7.13 -34.66
N GLN A 151 6.03 5.92 -34.71
CA GLN A 151 5.77 4.85 -33.72
C GLN A 151 7.05 4.12 -33.33
N TRP A 152 7.22 3.92 -32.01
CA TRP A 152 8.40 3.29 -31.42
C TRP A 152 8.04 1.88 -30.99
N LEU A 153 8.05 0.91 -31.92
CA LEU A 153 7.61 -0.45 -31.61
C LEU A 153 8.74 -1.27 -30.98
N MET A 154 8.53 -1.84 -29.79
CA MET A 154 9.47 -2.74 -29.11
C MET A 154 9.91 -3.89 -30.04
N GLU A 155 8.99 -4.48 -30.80
CA GLU A 155 9.29 -5.58 -31.71
C GLU A 155 10.36 -5.19 -32.76
N ARG A 156 10.31 -3.96 -33.29
CA ARG A 156 11.33 -3.48 -34.25
C ARG A 156 12.70 -3.35 -33.58
N PHE A 157 12.73 -2.78 -32.38
CA PHE A 157 13.95 -2.65 -31.59
C PHE A 157 14.55 -4.03 -31.26
N TYR A 158 13.73 -4.96 -30.78
CA TYR A 158 14.17 -6.30 -30.40
C TYR A 158 14.76 -7.09 -31.58
N ARG A 159 14.15 -7.01 -32.77
CA ARG A 159 14.71 -7.64 -33.99
C ARG A 159 16.10 -7.08 -34.31
N GLU A 160 16.31 -5.77 -34.13
CA GLU A 160 17.61 -5.14 -34.36
C GLU A 160 18.65 -5.60 -33.33
N MET A 161 18.26 -5.64 -32.04
CA MET A 161 19.13 -6.14 -30.98
C MET A 161 19.54 -7.59 -31.21
N ARG A 162 18.60 -8.46 -31.62
CA ARG A 162 18.92 -9.84 -31.96
C ARG A 162 19.96 -9.96 -33.07
N ARG A 163 19.86 -9.14 -34.13
CA ARG A 163 20.85 -9.08 -35.21
C ARG A 163 22.20 -8.58 -34.73
N ARG A 164 22.21 -7.46 -34.01
CA ARG A 164 23.44 -6.86 -33.47
C ARG A 164 24.21 -7.83 -32.59
N PHE A 165 23.51 -8.62 -31.78
CA PHE A 165 24.11 -9.49 -30.77
C PHE A 165 24.21 -10.97 -31.16
N GLY A 166 23.70 -11.35 -32.34
CA GLY A 166 23.80 -12.72 -32.86
C GLY A 166 22.98 -13.75 -32.07
N VAL A 167 21.85 -13.36 -31.49
CA VAL A 167 21.09 -14.21 -30.53
C VAL A 167 19.99 -14.99 -31.24
N LEU A 168 19.96 -16.32 -31.14
CA LEU A 168 18.95 -17.23 -31.74
C LEU A 168 18.79 -17.12 -33.27
N LEU A 169 19.84 -16.70 -33.98
CA LEU A 169 19.85 -16.49 -35.44
C LEU A 169 20.58 -17.62 -36.17
N ASP A 170 20.11 -17.93 -37.38
CA ASP A 170 20.77 -18.87 -38.28
C ASP A 170 21.98 -18.23 -39.00
N GLY A 171 22.69 -19.01 -39.79
CA GLY A 171 23.86 -18.56 -40.56
C GLY A 171 23.57 -17.50 -41.62
N THR A 172 22.30 -17.18 -41.88
CA THR A 172 21.88 -16.10 -42.80
C THR A 172 21.51 -14.80 -42.08
N GLY A 173 21.48 -14.81 -40.74
CA GLY A 173 21.02 -13.70 -39.91
C GLY A 173 19.48 -13.62 -39.79
N ALA A 174 18.78 -14.68 -40.18
CA ALA A 174 17.34 -14.84 -39.97
C ALA A 174 17.06 -15.62 -38.66
N PRO A 175 15.85 -15.53 -38.07
CA PRO A 175 15.53 -16.33 -36.89
C PRO A 175 15.50 -17.81 -37.24
N GLU A 176 16.16 -18.66 -36.45
CA GLU A 176 16.34 -20.08 -36.76
C GLU A 176 15.05 -20.89 -36.96
N SER A 177 13.95 -20.43 -36.36
CA SER A 177 12.62 -21.04 -36.48
C SER A 177 11.76 -20.45 -37.60
N GLY A 178 12.28 -19.47 -38.34
CA GLY A 178 11.51 -18.63 -39.26
C GLY A 178 10.61 -17.59 -38.56
N GLN A 179 10.58 -17.55 -37.23
CA GLN A 179 9.73 -16.64 -36.45
C GLN A 179 10.54 -15.80 -35.46
N TRP A 180 10.21 -14.52 -35.35
CA TRP A 180 10.91 -13.60 -34.44
C TRP A 180 10.42 -13.66 -32.99
N ASN A 181 9.20 -14.12 -32.75
CA ASN A 181 8.53 -14.04 -31.46
C ASN A 181 7.51 -15.19 -31.29
N PHE A 182 7.50 -15.82 -30.12
CA PHE A 182 6.59 -16.92 -29.73
C PHE A 182 5.56 -16.53 -28.64
N ASP A 183 5.25 -15.24 -28.47
CA ASP A 183 4.37 -14.69 -27.43
C ASP A 183 2.98 -15.34 -27.34
N HIS A 184 2.45 -15.84 -28.45
CA HIS A 184 1.15 -16.52 -28.46
C HIS A 184 1.19 -17.89 -27.74
N ASP A 185 2.35 -18.55 -27.74
CA ASP A 185 2.51 -19.89 -27.18
C ASP A 185 2.72 -19.89 -25.66
N ASN A 186 3.00 -18.70 -25.08
CA ASN A 186 3.45 -18.51 -23.70
C ASN A 186 2.34 -18.09 -22.70
N ARG A 187 1.11 -18.58 -22.87
CA ARG A 187 -0.06 -18.06 -22.11
C ARG A 187 -0.98 -19.14 -21.55
N LYS A 188 -0.44 -20.29 -21.17
CA LYS A 188 -1.26 -21.37 -20.60
C LYS A 188 -1.57 -21.08 -19.13
N PRO A 189 -2.80 -21.37 -18.67
CA PRO A 189 -3.09 -21.35 -17.24
C PRO A 189 -2.35 -22.50 -16.54
N TRP A 190 -1.87 -22.26 -15.33
CA TRP A 190 -1.24 -23.29 -14.51
C TRP A 190 -2.26 -23.97 -13.58
N ARG A 191 -2.15 -25.29 -13.43
CA ARG A 191 -3.10 -26.13 -12.67
C ARG A 191 -2.42 -26.99 -11.59
N GLY A 192 -1.22 -26.59 -11.14
CA GLY A 192 -0.45 -27.33 -10.13
C GLY A 192 0.58 -28.31 -10.70
N SER A 193 0.65 -28.47 -12.02
CA SER A 193 1.60 -29.37 -12.70
C SER A 193 2.28 -28.64 -13.87
N PRO A 194 3.62 -28.69 -13.97
CA PRO A 194 4.56 -29.26 -12.98
C PRO A 194 4.53 -28.48 -11.66
N PRO A 195 5.01 -29.05 -10.54
CA PRO A 195 5.08 -28.33 -9.27
C PRO A 195 6.01 -27.12 -9.39
N GLU A 196 5.71 -26.06 -8.63
CA GLU A 196 6.61 -24.91 -8.50
C GLU A 196 7.95 -25.38 -7.90
N PRO A 197 9.10 -25.04 -8.51
CA PRO A 197 10.40 -25.41 -7.97
C PRO A 197 10.69 -24.83 -6.58
N ALA A 198 11.59 -25.50 -5.86
CA ALA A 198 12.08 -25.01 -4.58
C ALA A 198 12.77 -23.65 -4.73
N ASP A 199 12.70 -22.82 -3.70
CA ASP A 199 13.34 -21.51 -3.71
C ASP A 199 14.85 -21.66 -3.58
N ALA A 200 15.58 -21.50 -4.68
CA ALA A 200 17.03 -21.62 -4.73
C ALA A 200 17.79 -20.40 -4.19
N ARG A 201 17.08 -19.31 -3.85
CA ARG A 201 17.72 -18.09 -3.36
C ARG A 201 18.39 -18.29 -1.98
N PRO A 202 19.43 -17.52 -1.64
CA PRO A 202 20.07 -17.61 -0.34
C PRO A 202 19.15 -17.15 0.81
N VAL A 203 19.56 -17.39 2.05
CA VAL A 203 18.90 -16.86 3.27
C VAL A 203 19.93 -16.10 4.09
N HIS A 204 19.61 -14.86 4.44
CA HIS A 204 20.49 -13.97 5.19
C HIS A 204 19.83 -13.47 6.47
N ASP A 205 20.62 -13.35 7.54
CA ASP A 205 20.21 -12.66 8.77
C ASP A 205 20.87 -11.28 8.85
N HIS A 206 20.04 -10.25 8.68
CA HIS A 206 20.38 -8.84 8.72
C HIS A 206 19.57 -8.08 9.79
N ARG A 207 19.13 -8.74 10.87
CA ARG A 207 18.43 -8.06 11.98
C ARG A 207 19.21 -6.86 12.52
N ALA A 208 20.51 -7.01 12.75
CA ALA A 208 21.36 -5.93 13.25
C ALA A 208 21.45 -4.74 12.26
N LEU A 209 21.51 -5.01 10.95
CA LEU A 209 21.51 -3.96 9.93
C LEU A 209 20.15 -3.24 9.91
N TRP A 210 19.06 -4.01 10.00
CA TRP A 210 17.71 -3.45 10.06
C TRP A 210 17.52 -2.53 11.26
N GLU A 211 17.96 -2.95 12.45
CA GLU A 211 17.93 -2.12 13.67
C GLU A 211 18.73 -0.81 13.51
N THR A 212 19.85 -0.84 12.81
CA THR A 212 20.61 0.38 12.47
C THR A 212 19.82 1.28 11.51
N ILE A 213 19.23 0.73 10.45
CA ILE A 213 18.42 1.49 9.49
C ILE A 213 17.25 2.19 10.19
N GLU A 214 16.53 1.47 11.07
CA GLU A 214 15.41 2.02 11.84
C GLU A 214 15.87 3.13 12.80
N ARG A 215 16.98 2.92 13.53
CA ARG A 215 17.53 3.93 14.45
C ARG A 215 18.01 5.20 13.73
N SER A 216 18.46 5.09 12.48
CA SER A 216 18.80 6.23 11.63
C SER A 216 17.56 6.97 11.08
N GLY A 217 16.35 6.55 11.48
CA GLY A 217 15.09 7.22 11.16
C GLY A 217 14.62 7.03 9.72
N VAL A 218 15.18 6.04 9.00
CA VAL A 218 14.76 5.71 7.63
C VAL A 218 13.30 5.24 7.67
N LYS A 219 12.46 5.88 6.85
CA LYS A 219 11.04 5.50 6.73
C LYS A 219 10.88 4.41 5.70
N SER A 220 10.07 3.41 6.00
CA SER A 220 9.78 2.30 5.10
C SER A 220 8.42 1.69 5.40
N PHE A 221 7.99 0.78 4.54
CA PHE A 221 6.80 -0.02 4.72
C PHE A 221 7.05 -1.48 4.32
N GLY A 222 6.05 -2.34 4.55
CA GLY A 222 6.16 -3.76 4.25
C GLY A 222 7.07 -4.52 5.22
N ASN A 223 7.13 -5.83 5.07
CA ASN A 223 7.85 -6.70 5.99
C ASN A 223 9.34 -6.78 5.63
N PRO A 224 10.28 -6.37 6.50
CA PRO A 224 11.72 -6.42 6.20
C PRO A 224 12.25 -7.84 6.02
N GLN A 225 11.59 -8.84 6.60
CA GLN A 225 12.08 -10.22 6.70
C GLN A 225 13.56 -10.30 7.15
N ALA A 226 13.97 -9.39 8.04
CA ALA A 226 15.39 -9.16 8.33
C ALA A 226 16.14 -10.39 8.84
N GLY A 227 15.47 -11.33 9.53
CA GLY A 227 16.10 -12.57 10.00
C GLY A 227 16.17 -13.70 8.97
N ALA A 228 15.59 -13.53 7.79
CA ALA A 228 15.53 -14.54 6.74
C ALA A 228 15.41 -13.90 5.33
N LEU A 229 16.20 -12.86 5.07
CA LEU A 229 16.16 -12.13 3.81
C LEU A 229 16.61 -13.05 2.66
N ARG A 230 15.84 -13.08 1.56
CA ARG A 230 16.01 -14.04 0.46
C ARG A 230 16.70 -13.48 -0.80
N TRP A 231 17.23 -12.26 -0.77
CA TRP A 231 17.81 -11.63 -1.96
C TRP A 231 19.33 -11.85 -2.01
N PRO A 232 19.91 -12.13 -3.20
CA PRO A 232 21.35 -12.32 -3.34
C PRO A 232 22.10 -11.03 -3.02
N LEU A 233 23.25 -11.14 -2.36
CA LEU A 233 24.04 -9.97 -1.94
C LEU A 233 25.23 -9.68 -2.86
N ASN A 234 25.60 -10.64 -3.69
CA ASN A 234 26.74 -10.54 -4.59
C ASN A 234 26.58 -11.39 -5.85
N ARG A 235 27.55 -11.23 -6.75
CA ARG A 235 27.60 -11.92 -8.04
C ARG A 235 27.61 -13.44 -7.92
N THR A 236 28.31 -14.02 -6.94
CA THR A 236 28.35 -15.48 -6.76
C THR A 236 26.97 -16.04 -6.45
N GLU A 237 26.25 -15.43 -5.51
CA GLU A 237 24.87 -15.83 -5.18
C GLU A 237 23.90 -15.57 -6.35
N ALA A 238 24.08 -14.47 -7.06
CA ALA A 238 23.26 -14.17 -8.23
C ALA A 238 23.47 -15.17 -9.38
N LEU A 239 24.71 -15.64 -9.59
CA LEU A 239 25.01 -16.69 -10.57
C LEU A 239 24.41 -18.04 -10.16
N ALA A 240 24.45 -18.40 -8.88
CA ALA A 240 23.78 -19.60 -8.38
C ALA A 240 22.26 -19.54 -8.61
N CYS A 241 21.64 -18.37 -8.39
CA CYS A 241 20.22 -18.15 -8.73
C CYS A 241 19.95 -18.32 -10.23
N LEU A 242 20.82 -17.78 -11.10
CA LEU A 242 20.71 -17.93 -12.55
C LEU A 242 20.82 -19.39 -12.98
N ASP A 243 21.80 -20.13 -12.45
CA ASP A 243 22.00 -21.55 -12.75
C ASP A 243 20.78 -22.38 -12.34
N ALA A 244 20.21 -22.12 -11.15
CA ALA A 244 18.98 -22.78 -10.69
C ALA A 244 17.78 -22.45 -11.59
N PHE A 245 17.62 -21.18 -12.00
CA PHE A 245 16.59 -20.77 -12.94
C PHE A 245 16.70 -21.51 -14.28
N VAL A 246 17.89 -21.52 -14.88
CA VAL A 246 18.14 -22.17 -16.17
C VAL A 246 17.87 -23.67 -16.09
N ALA A 247 18.24 -24.31 -14.99
CA ALA A 247 18.08 -25.76 -14.82
C ALA A 247 16.63 -26.20 -14.53
N GLN A 248 15.89 -25.44 -13.72
CA GLN A 248 14.63 -25.93 -13.12
C GLN A 248 13.38 -25.14 -13.56
N VAL A 249 13.56 -23.90 -14.01
CA VAL A 249 12.45 -22.96 -14.22
C VAL A 249 12.29 -22.59 -15.69
N LEU A 250 13.38 -22.26 -16.38
CA LEU A 250 13.39 -21.88 -17.79
C LEU A 250 12.63 -22.83 -18.72
N PRO A 251 12.64 -24.17 -18.54
CA PRO A 251 11.87 -25.08 -19.39
C PRO A 251 10.35 -24.83 -19.38
N HIS A 252 9.84 -24.23 -18.31
CA HIS A 252 8.41 -23.96 -18.07
C HIS A 252 8.07 -22.47 -18.06
N PHE A 253 9.07 -21.59 -18.20
CA PHE A 253 8.90 -20.13 -18.17
C PHE A 253 7.82 -19.66 -19.15
N GLY A 254 7.96 -20.07 -20.42
CA GLY A 254 7.04 -19.66 -21.48
C GLY A 254 5.61 -20.10 -21.22
N ASP A 255 5.39 -21.40 -20.99
CA ASP A 255 4.04 -21.95 -20.80
C ASP A 255 3.21 -21.19 -19.76
N PHE A 256 3.83 -20.77 -18.64
CA PHE A 256 3.14 -20.22 -17.48
C PHE A 256 3.48 -18.74 -17.21
N GLU A 257 3.99 -18.00 -18.20
CA GLU A 257 4.42 -16.60 -18.08
C GLU A 257 3.29 -15.68 -17.55
N ASP A 258 2.05 -15.96 -17.96
CA ASP A 258 0.84 -15.20 -17.57
C ASP A 258 0.00 -15.89 -16.46
N ALA A 259 0.45 -17.02 -15.92
CA ALA A 259 -0.31 -17.74 -14.90
C ALA A 259 -0.21 -17.03 -13.53
N MET A 260 -1.22 -17.21 -12.69
CA MET A 260 -1.27 -16.68 -11.32
C MET A 260 -1.82 -17.74 -10.35
N SER A 261 -1.30 -17.79 -9.14
CA SER A 261 -1.75 -18.76 -8.12
C SER A 261 -1.80 -18.15 -6.72
N SER A 262 -2.84 -18.50 -5.96
CA SER A 262 -2.99 -18.07 -4.57
C SER A 262 -2.07 -18.80 -3.58
N GLY A 263 -1.50 -19.94 -3.98
CA GLY A 263 -0.58 -20.75 -3.15
C GLY A 263 0.89 -20.72 -3.59
N HIS A 264 1.16 -20.28 -4.82
CA HIS A 264 2.48 -20.35 -5.45
C HIS A 264 2.85 -18.99 -6.06
N GLN A 265 3.65 -18.23 -5.33
CA GLN A 265 3.93 -16.81 -5.61
C GLN A 265 5.05 -16.60 -6.63
N ARG A 266 5.93 -17.59 -6.84
CA ARG A 266 7.08 -17.49 -7.76
C ARG A 266 6.76 -18.06 -9.13
N LEU A 267 5.93 -19.11 -9.17
CA LEU A 267 5.66 -19.92 -10.36
C LEU A 267 6.97 -20.21 -11.10
N PHE A 268 7.01 -19.93 -12.40
CA PHE A 268 8.16 -20.22 -13.24
C PHE A 268 8.88 -18.94 -13.68
N HIS A 269 9.07 -18.00 -12.74
CA HIS A 269 9.81 -16.76 -12.99
C HIS A 269 11.24 -16.82 -12.42
N SER A 270 12.15 -16.07 -13.04
CA SER A 270 13.59 -16.11 -12.72
C SER A 270 13.97 -15.46 -11.40
N LEU A 271 13.22 -14.44 -10.96
CA LEU A 271 13.54 -13.60 -9.80
C LEU A 271 14.92 -12.93 -9.89
N LEU A 272 15.45 -12.75 -11.10
CA LEU A 272 16.78 -12.16 -11.35
C LEU A 272 16.76 -10.64 -11.53
N SER A 273 15.58 -10.01 -11.53
CA SER A 273 15.42 -8.57 -11.80
C SER A 273 16.20 -7.70 -10.81
N PHE A 274 16.22 -8.05 -9.52
CA PHE A 274 17.04 -7.37 -8.52
C PHE A 274 18.53 -7.43 -8.90
N SER A 275 19.08 -8.63 -9.09
CA SER A 275 20.49 -8.85 -9.45
C SER A 275 20.91 -8.18 -10.76
N LEU A 276 20.00 -8.11 -11.73
CA LEU A 276 20.22 -7.39 -13.00
C LEU A 276 20.23 -5.87 -12.77
N ASN A 277 19.31 -5.35 -11.97
CA ASN A 277 19.15 -3.89 -11.83
C ASN A 277 20.18 -3.27 -10.88
N VAL A 278 20.70 -4.05 -9.90
CA VAL A 278 21.86 -3.66 -9.10
C VAL A 278 23.21 -4.13 -9.70
N LYS A 279 23.17 -4.66 -10.93
CA LYS A 279 24.32 -4.97 -11.78
C LYS A 279 25.26 -6.10 -11.29
N MET A 280 24.78 -6.96 -10.40
CA MET A 280 25.48 -8.21 -10.01
C MET A 280 25.60 -9.20 -11.17
N LEU A 281 24.58 -9.23 -12.05
CA LEU A 281 24.55 -10.04 -13.26
C LEU A 281 24.65 -9.17 -14.50
N ASN A 282 25.51 -9.54 -15.43
CA ASN A 282 25.57 -8.94 -16.76
C ASN A 282 24.40 -9.46 -17.62
N PRO A 283 23.62 -8.62 -18.32
CA PRO A 283 22.50 -9.07 -19.14
C PRO A 283 22.92 -10.02 -20.26
N ARG A 284 24.10 -9.81 -20.86
CA ARG A 284 24.62 -10.67 -21.93
C ARG A 284 24.86 -12.08 -21.43
N GLU A 285 25.46 -12.22 -20.25
CA GLU A 285 25.70 -13.52 -19.62
C GLU A 285 24.39 -14.28 -19.36
N VAL A 286 23.35 -13.57 -18.89
CA VAL A 286 22.02 -14.19 -18.66
C VAL A 286 21.41 -14.69 -19.97
N ILE A 287 21.52 -13.90 -21.05
CA ILE A 287 21.04 -14.27 -22.39
C ILE A 287 21.80 -15.50 -22.90
N ASP A 288 23.13 -15.48 -22.83
CA ASP A 288 23.98 -16.56 -23.33
C ASP A 288 23.72 -17.87 -22.58
N ARG A 289 23.47 -17.82 -21.26
CA ARG A 289 23.11 -19.02 -20.46
C ARG A 289 21.75 -19.59 -20.86
N ALA A 290 20.76 -18.74 -21.14
CA ALA A 290 19.45 -19.19 -21.59
C ALA A 290 19.51 -19.77 -23.01
N GLU A 291 20.23 -19.12 -23.93
CA GLU A 291 20.44 -19.63 -25.28
C GLU A 291 21.19 -20.97 -25.25
N ALA A 292 22.25 -21.09 -24.45
CA ALA A 292 22.98 -22.35 -24.28
C ALA A 292 22.09 -23.48 -23.77
N ALA A 293 21.09 -23.20 -22.91
CA ALA A 293 20.15 -24.22 -22.46
C ALA A 293 19.27 -24.75 -23.61
N TYR A 294 18.83 -23.87 -24.51
CA TYR A 294 18.15 -24.28 -25.75
C TYR A 294 19.07 -25.10 -26.66
N ARG A 295 20.30 -24.64 -26.90
CA ARG A 295 21.27 -25.36 -27.76
C ARG A 295 21.57 -26.77 -27.27
N HIS A 296 21.57 -26.98 -25.95
CA HIS A 296 21.77 -28.29 -25.33
C HIS A 296 20.47 -29.09 -25.15
N GLY A 297 19.35 -28.65 -25.71
CA GLY A 297 18.06 -29.35 -25.63
C GLY A 297 17.41 -29.37 -24.24
N LYS A 298 17.82 -28.48 -23.33
CA LYS A 298 17.33 -28.42 -21.94
C LYS A 298 16.07 -27.58 -21.76
N ALA A 299 15.81 -26.64 -22.67
CA ALA A 299 14.63 -25.79 -22.65
C ALA A 299 14.09 -25.57 -24.07
N PRO A 300 12.76 -25.47 -24.25
CA PRO A 300 12.16 -25.28 -25.57
C PRO A 300 12.35 -23.85 -26.06
N LEU A 301 12.46 -23.68 -27.39
CA LEU A 301 12.69 -22.37 -28.02
C LEU A 301 11.67 -21.29 -27.60
N PRO A 302 10.35 -21.53 -27.53
CA PRO A 302 9.39 -20.51 -27.10
C PRO A 302 9.66 -19.95 -25.70
N ALA A 303 10.11 -20.80 -24.77
CA ALA A 303 10.44 -20.37 -23.42
C ALA A 303 11.74 -19.56 -23.38
N VAL A 304 12.77 -20.00 -24.12
CA VAL A 304 14.06 -19.31 -24.20
C VAL A 304 13.95 -17.98 -24.93
N GLU A 305 13.26 -17.94 -26.07
CA GLU A 305 12.98 -16.71 -26.81
C GLU A 305 12.15 -15.74 -25.97
N GLY A 306 11.08 -16.23 -25.32
CA GLY A 306 10.24 -15.42 -24.44
C GLY A 306 11.06 -14.78 -23.32
N PHE A 307 11.90 -15.56 -22.64
CA PHE A 307 12.78 -15.06 -21.57
C PHE A 307 13.80 -14.03 -22.08
N ILE A 308 14.50 -14.33 -23.19
CA ILE A 308 15.48 -13.41 -23.79
C ILE A 308 14.81 -12.12 -24.23
N ARG A 309 13.58 -12.17 -24.77
CA ARG A 309 12.81 -10.99 -25.18
C ARG A 309 12.48 -10.06 -24.02
N GLN A 310 12.31 -10.56 -22.81
CA GLN A 310 12.12 -9.71 -21.62
C GLN A 310 13.39 -8.90 -21.29
N ILE A 311 14.58 -9.44 -21.56
CA ILE A 311 15.87 -8.81 -21.24
C ILE A 311 16.41 -7.99 -22.42
N LEU A 312 16.68 -8.66 -23.55
CA LEU A 312 17.23 -8.03 -24.75
C LEU A 312 16.24 -7.08 -25.44
N GLY A 313 14.95 -7.35 -25.30
CA GLY A 313 13.87 -6.51 -25.83
C GLY A 313 13.40 -5.51 -24.80
N TRP A 314 12.51 -5.94 -23.90
CA TRP A 314 11.78 -5.03 -23.01
C TRP A 314 12.68 -4.23 -22.08
N ARG A 315 13.62 -4.84 -21.35
CA ARG A 315 14.50 -4.14 -20.40
C ARG A 315 15.33 -3.04 -21.07
N GLU A 316 15.98 -3.34 -22.19
CA GLU A 316 16.75 -2.34 -22.95
C GLU A 316 15.83 -1.26 -23.57
N TYR A 317 14.67 -1.67 -24.11
CA TYR A 317 13.72 -0.76 -24.72
C TYR A 317 13.12 0.24 -23.72
N VAL A 318 12.72 -0.20 -22.51
CA VAL A 318 12.17 0.71 -21.50
C VAL A 318 13.21 1.71 -21.00
N ARG A 319 14.47 1.30 -20.84
CA ARG A 319 15.58 2.24 -20.54
C ARG A 319 15.72 3.30 -21.63
N GLY A 320 15.70 2.88 -22.89
CA GLY A 320 15.79 3.80 -24.01
C GLY A 320 14.62 4.78 -24.04
N ILE A 321 13.39 4.34 -23.73
CA ILE A 321 12.22 5.23 -23.63
C ILE A 321 12.41 6.23 -22.50
N TYR A 322 12.82 5.76 -21.33
CA TYR A 322 13.04 6.63 -20.17
C TYR A 322 13.98 7.80 -20.52
N TRP A 323 15.20 7.50 -21.01
CA TRP A 323 16.17 8.54 -21.34
C TRP A 323 15.77 9.40 -22.55
N ALA A 324 14.96 8.86 -23.47
CA ALA A 324 14.46 9.62 -24.61
C ALA A 324 13.32 10.59 -24.25
N GLN A 325 12.59 10.34 -23.16
CA GLN A 325 11.42 11.12 -22.78
C GLN A 325 11.64 11.97 -21.53
N MET A 326 12.76 11.81 -20.82
CA MET A 326 13.09 12.63 -19.68
C MET A 326 13.80 13.94 -20.10
N PRO A 327 13.54 15.06 -19.40
CA PRO A 327 12.54 15.22 -18.33
C PRO A 327 11.09 15.33 -18.86
N GLY A 328 10.11 14.98 -18.03
CA GLY A 328 8.68 15.23 -18.30
C GLY A 328 7.85 13.97 -18.57
N TYR A 329 8.47 12.81 -18.74
CA TYR A 329 7.72 11.56 -18.90
C TYR A 329 6.84 11.23 -17.68
N ALA A 330 7.31 11.55 -16.47
CA ALA A 330 6.58 11.32 -15.21
C ALA A 330 5.28 12.12 -15.07
N SER A 331 5.10 13.21 -15.84
CA SER A 331 3.89 14.03 -15.80
C SER A 331 2.88 13.70 -16.90
N CYS A 332 3.12 12.65 -17.69
CA CYS A 332 2.19 12.19 -18.72
C CYS A 332 0.87 11.71 -18.08
N ASN A 333 -0.25 12.26 -18.53
CA ASN A 333 -1.60 11.89 -18.09
C ASN A 333 -2.65 12.13 -19.18
N VAL A 334 -2.47 11.52 -20.36
CA VAL A 334 -3.35 11.73 -21.53
C VAL A 334 -4.82 11.34 -21.27
N LEU A 335 -5.09 10.48 -20.29
CA LEU A 335 -6.45 10.06 -19.93
C LEU A 335 -7.10 10.95 -18.85
N ASN A 336 -6.39 11.95 -18.33
CA ASN A 336 -6.84 12.85 -17.25
C ASN A 336 -7.34 12.08 -16.01
N HIS A 337 -6.57 11.09 -15.58
CA HIS A 337 -6.87 10.32 -14.36
C HIS A 337 -6.34 11.06 -13.13
N ASP A 338 -7.19 11.25 -12.13
CA ASP A 338 -6.91 12.05 -10.93
C ASP A 338 -7.40 11.40 -9.62
N ALA A 339 -7.99 10.19 -9.68
CA ALA A 339 -8.47 9.52 -8.47
C ALA A 339 -7.29 9.14 -7.56
N PRO A 340 -7.38 9.36 -6.24
CA PRO A 340 -6.30 9.07 -5.31
C PRO A 340 -6.04 7.57 -5.18
N LEU A 341 -4.82 7.18 -4.86
CA LEU A 341 -4.48 5.79 -4.59
C LEU A 341 -5.22 5.29 -3.34
N PRO A 342 -6.06 4.25 -3.44
CA PRO A 342 -6.82 3.78 -2.29
C PRO A 342 -5.91 3.33 -1.13
N SER A 343 -6.28 3.67 0.10
CA SER A 343 -5.46 3.38 1.30
C SER A 343 -5.14 1.90 1.49
N TRP A 344 -5.98 0.99 0.97
CA TRP A 344 -5.73 -0.45 1.00
C TRP A 344 -4.57 -0.91 0.11
N PHE A 345 -4.02 -0.08 -0.78
CA PHE A 345 -2.73 -0.37 -1.46
C PHE A 345 -1.57 -0.53 -0.47
N TRP A 346 -1.67 0.07 0.71
CA TRP A 346 -0.64 0.02 1.75
C TRP A 346 -0.88 -1.07 2.81
N SER A 347 -2.05 -1.73 2.78
CA SER A 347 -2.42 -2.75 3.78
C SER A 347 -2.89 -4.08 3.20
N GLY A 348 -3.22 -4.13 1.90
CA GLY A 348 -3.85 -5.27 1.24
C GLY A 348 -5.30 -5.54 1.69
N LYS A 349 -5.89 -4.69 2.54
CA LYS A 349 -7.24 -4.91 3.10
C LYS A 349 -8.34 -4.51 2.12
N THR A 350 -8.63 -5.41 1.19
CA THR A 350 -9.73 -5.27 0.22
C THR A 350 -10.49 -6.60 0.09
N GLN A 351 -11.78 -6.54 -0.27
CA GLN A 351 -12.60 -7.72 -0.55
C GLN A 351 -12.32 -8.33 -1.94
N MET A 352 -11.62 -7.59 -2.81
CA MET A 352 -11.17 -8.10 -4.10
C MET A 352 -9.99 -9.05 -3.90
N ARG A 353 -10.27 -10.35 -3.80
CA ARG A 353 -9.27 -11.37 -3.44
C ARG A 353 -8.01 -11.36 -4.33
N CYS A 354 -8.13 -11.05 -5.63
CA CYS A 354 -6.97 -10.89 -6.51
C CYS A 354 -6.02 -9.77 -6.08
N LEU A 355 -6.56 -8.59 -5.74
CA LEU A 355 -5.80 -7.45 -5.26
C LEU A 355 -5.28 -7.71 -3.84
N GLN A 356 -6.09 -8.30 -2.96
CA GLN A 356 -5.66 -8.71 -1.62
C GLN A 356 -4.42 -9.60 -1.67
N LEU A 357 -4.43 -10.61 -2.56
CA LEU A 357 -3.31 -11.54 -2.71
C LEU A 357 -2.09 -10.87 -3.36
N ALA A 358 -2.27 -10.15 -4.47
CA ALA A 358 -1.16 -9.52 -5.17
C ALA A 358 -0.49 -8.41 -4.33
N ILE A 359 -1.28 -7.52 -3.73
CA ILE A 359 -0.76 -6.44 -2.86
C ILE A 359 -0.21 -7.01 -1.57
N GLY A 360 -0.90 -7.97 -0.95
CA GLY A 360 -0.41 -8.65 0.25
C GLY A 360 0.93 -9.33 0.02
N GLN A 361 1.12 -9.99 -1.12
CA GLN A 361 2.40 -10.55 -1.54
C GLN A 361 3.46 -9.44 -1.72
N SER A 362 3.14 -8.34 -2.42
CA SER A 362 4.06 -7.22 -2.61
C SER A 362 4.53 -6.61 -1.27
N LEU A 363 3.62 -6.41 -0.31
CA LEU A 363 3.92 -5.90 1.04
C LEU A 363 4.72 -6.89 1.91
N GLN A 364 4.64 -8.18 1.62
CA GLN A 364 5.29 -9.23 2.40
C GLN A 364 6.68 -9.60 1.86
N THR A 365 6.88 -9.47 0.55
CA THR A 365 8.05 -10.02 -0.16
C THR A 365 8.76 -9.03 -1.07
N ALA A 366 8.29 -7.78 -1.16
CA ALA A 366 8.74 -6.79 -2.14
C ALA A 366 8.71 -7.28 -3.60
N HIS A 367 7.92 -8.31 -3.92
CA HIS A 367 7.91 -8.92 -5.25
C HIS A 367 6.52 -9.38 -5.66
N ALA A 368 6.12 -8.97 -6.86
CA ALA A 368 5.04 -9.58 -7.63
C ALA A 368 5.59 -9.86 -9.03
N HIS A 369 5.17 -10.95 -9.66
CA HIS A 369 5.60 -11.24 -11.02
C HIS A 369 4.86 -10.35 -12.05
N HIS A 370 5.35 -10.30 -13.28
CA HIS A 370 4.95 -9.29 -14.27
C HIS A 370 3.43 -9.18 -14.46
N ILE A 371 2.73 -10.31 -14.62
CA ILE A 371 1.29 -10.29 -14.90
C ILE A 371 0.43 -9.87 -13.69
N GLN A 372 0.92 -10.04 -12.46
CA GLN A 372 0.27 -9.47 -11.27
C GLN A 372 0.38 -7.95 -11.29
N ARG A 373 1.56 -7.42 -11.61
CA ARG A 373 1.78 -5.97 -11.76
C ARG A 373 0.90 -5.41 -12.86
N LEU A 374 0.92 -6.00 -14.06
CA LEU A 374 0.19 -5.48 -15.21
C LEU A 374 -1.32 -5.72 -15.13
N MET A 375 -1.77 -6.96 -14.99
CA MET A 375 -3.18 -7.34 -15.23
C MET A 375 -4.03 -7.43 -13.97
N VAL A 376 -3.43 -7.38 -12.78
CA VAL A 376 -4.17 -7.27 -11.51
C VAL A 376 -4.11 -5.83 -11.03
N ILE A 377 -2.96 -5.38 -10.53
CA ILE A 377 -2.84 -4.08 -9.86
C ILE A 377 -2.91 -2.94 -10.87
N GLY A 378 -2.11 -3.00 -11.93
CA GLY A 378 -2.07 -2.00 -13.00
C GLY A 378 -3.39 -1.86 -13.75
N ASN A 379 -4.01 -2.99 -14.11
CA ASN A 379 -5.34 -3.04 -14.71
C ASN A 379 -6.40 -2.41 -13.79
N PHE A 380 -6.41 -2.72 -12.48
CA PHE A 380 -7.32 -2.03 -11.56
C PHE A 380 -7.06 -0.53 -11.53
N ALA A 381 -5.81 -0.10 -11.39
CA ALA A 381 -5.46 1.31 -11.32
C ALA A 381 -5.95 2.08 -12.56
N LEU A 382 -5.72 1.51 -13.75
CA LEU A 382 -6.16 2.09 -15.01
C LEU A 382 -7.69 2.12 -15.14
N LEU A 383 -8.34 1.02 -14.76
CA LEU A 383 -9.80 0.89 -14.79
C LEU A 383 -10.49 1.79 -13.76
N ALA A 384 -9.88 2.02 -12.60
CA ALA A 384 -10.39 2.89 -11.55
C ALA A 384 -10.08 4.37 -11.78
N GLY A 385 -9.23 4.71 -12.76
CA GLY A 385 -8.90 6.10 -13.06
C GLY A 385 -7.93 6.72 -12.07
N LEU A 386 -7.05 5.91 -11.48
CA LEU A 386 -6.10 6.38 -10.46
C LEU A 386 -5.03 7.28 -11.07
N ALA A 387 -4.64 8.32 -10.32
CA ALA A 387 -3.62 9.28 -10.70
C ALA A 387 -2.30 8.56 -11.05
N PRO A 388 -1.78 8.68 -12.30
CA PRO A 388 -0.60 7.94 -12.73
C PRO A 388 0.65 8.21 -11.91
N ASP A 389 0.79 9.42 -11.34
CA ASP A 389 1.92 9.79 -10.49
C ASP A 389 1.87 9.08 -9.12
N GLU A 390 0.69 8.90 -8.53
CA GLU A 390 0.54 8.11 -7.30
C GLU A 390 0.80 6.62 -7.54
N VAL A 391 0.30 6.08 -8.67
CA VAL A 391 0.55 4.69 -9.07
C VAL A 391 2.05 4.46 -9.30
N HIS A 392 2.71 5.36 -10.02
CA HIS A 392 4.17 5.38 -10.21
C HIS A 392 4.93 5.37 -8.88
N ARG A 393 4.62 6.29 -7.96
CA ARG A 393 5.30 6.35 -6.65
C ARG A 393 5.13 5.04 -5.86
N TRP A 394 3.96 4.42 -5.93
CA TRP A 394 3.72 3.14 -5.25
C TRP A 394 4.54 2.00 -5.88
N TYR A 395 4.55 1.87 -7.21
CA TYR A 395 5.34 0.86 -7.92
C TYR A 395 6.85 1.03 -7.67
N LEU A 396 7.35 2.27 -7.70
CA LEU A 396 8.76 2.61 -7.44
C LEU A 396 9.19 2.27 -6.00
N GLY A 397 8.27 2.43 -5.05
CA GLY A 397 8.48 2.14 -3.64
C GLY A 397 8.40 0.65 -3.29
N VAL A 398 7.42 -0.08 -3.83
CA VAL A 398 7.03 -1.40 -3.30
C VAL A 398 7.92 -2.56 -3.77
N TYR A 399 8.48 -2.49 -4.97
CA TYR A 399 9.20 -3.63 -5.55
C TYR A 399 10.72 -3.56 -5.36
N ILE A 400 11.31 -4.71 -5.03
CA ILE A 400 12.75 -4.92 -4.81
C ILE A 400 13.60 -4.48 -6.01
N ASP A 401 13.05 -4.57 -7.21
CA ASP A 401 13.71 -4.37 -8.49
C ASP A 401 13.36 -3.03 -9.15
N ALA A 402 12.58 -2.18 -8.48
CA ALA A 402 12.13 -0.93 -9.04
C ALA A 402 13.20 0.15 -8.94
N PHE A 403 13.60 0.70 -10.07
CA PHE A 403 14.36 1.95 -10.21
C PHE A 403 13.64 2.77 -11.27
N GLU A 404 13.71 4.11 -11.22
CA GLU A 404 12.84 4.95 -12.04
C GLU A 404 12.94 4.63 -13.54
N TRP A 405 14.14 4.34 -14.07
CA TRP A 405 14.33 4.03 -15.49
C TRP A 405 13.57 2.80 -16.01
N VAL A 406 13.36 1.80 -15.15
CA VAL A 406 12.65 0.57 -15.52
C VAL A 406 11.20 0.64 -15.09
N GLU A 407 10.92 1.25 -13.94
CA GLU A 407 9.59 1.29 -13.38
C GLU A 407 8.70 2.32 -14.10
N LEU A 408 9.19 3.54 -14.33
CA LEU A 408 8.37 4.63 -14.86
C LEU A 408 7.80 4.34 -16.25
N PRO A 409 8.58 3.85 -17.25
CA PRO A 409 8.02 3.43 -18.55
C PRO A 409 7.01 2.29 -18.46
N ASN A 410 7.23 1.32 -17.56
CA ASN A 410 6.29 0.23 -17.37
C ASN A 410 5.00 0.72 -16.72
N THR A 411 5.06 1.63 -15.77
CA THR A 411 3.88 2.16 -15.09
C THR A 411 3.13 3.16 -15.95
N VAL A 412 3.75 4.28 -16.31
CA VAL A 412 3.11 5.38 -17.05
C VAL A 412 2.71 4.95 -18.46
N GLY A 413 3.62 4.29 -19.20
CA GLY A 413 3.37 3.92 -20.58
C GLY A 413 2.64 2.59 -20.75
N MET A 414 3.26 1.49 -20.31
CA MET A 414 2.71 0.15 -20.55
C MET A 414 1.42 -0.10 -19.75
N SER A 415 1.43 0.18 -18.45
CA SER A 415 0.32 -0.16 -17.56
C SER A 415 -0.81 0.86 -17.58
N GLN A 416 -0.50 2.15 -17.48
CA GLN A 416 -1.51 3.20 -17.33
C GLN A 416 -1.87 3.90 -18.65
N TRP A 417 -1.16 3.60 -19.75
CA TRP A 417 -1.37 4.24 -21.06
C TRP A 417 -1.32 5.78 -21.01
N ALA A 418 -0.72 6.34 -19.96
CA ALA A 418 -0.76 7.76 -19.67
C ALA A 418 0.10 8.57 -20.66
N ASP A 419 1.00 7.90 -21.39
CA ASP A 419 1.84 8.47 -22.44
C ASP A 419 1.16 8.61 -23.82
N GLY A 420 -0.11 8.22 -23.94
CA GLY A 420 -0.87 8.28 -25.19
C GLY A 420 -0.53 7.16 -26.18
N GLY A 421 0.06 6.06 -25.71
CA GLY A 421 0.34 4.86 -26.49
C GLY A 421 1.68 4.87 -27.22
N ARG A 422 2.69 5.55 -26.65
CA ARG A 422 4.06 5.55 -27.19
C ARG A 422 4.69 4.16 -27.06
N ILE A 423 4.52 3.52 -25.91
CA ILE A 423 4.98 2.14 -25.64
C ILE A 423 3.94 1.11 -26.11
N ALA A 424 2.68 1.30 -25.73
CA ALA A 424 1.61 0.32 -25.94
C ALA A 424 0.50 0.87 -26.85
N THR A 425 0.26 0.20 -27.99
CA THR A 425 -0.75 0.63 -28.97
C THR A 425 -2.21 0.44 -28.52
N LYS A 426 -2.43 -0.27 -27.41
CA LYS A 426 -3.74 -0.44 -26.77
C LYS A 426 -3.56 -0.47 -25.24
N PRO A 427 -4.57 -0.04 -24.46
CA PRO A 427 -4.54 -0.17 -23.01
C PRO A 427 -4.60 -1.66 -22.60
N TYR A 428 -3.82 -2.03 -21.59
CA TYR A 428 -3.84 -3.37 -21.00
C TYR A 428 -4.93 -3.47 -19.92
N VAL A 429 -6.19 -3.43 -20.37
CA VAL A 429 -7.36 -3.59 -19.50
C VAL A 429 -8.05 -4.92 -19.73
N SER A 430 -8.62 -5.48 -18.66
CA SER A 430 -9.44 -6.69 -18.75
C SER A 430 -10.48 -6.77 -17.64
N SER A 431 -11.60 -7.42 -17.92
CA SER A 431 -12.62 -7.75 -16.94
C SER A 431 -12.24 -8.97 -16.09
N ALA A 432 -13.11 -9.35 -15.15
CA ALA A 432 -12.89 -10.51 -14.27
C ALA A 432 -12.75 -11.84 -15.05
N ALA A 433 -13.20 -11.90 -16.30
CA ALA A 433 -13.07 -13.09 -17.15
C ALA A 433 -11.61 -13.48 -17.42
N TYR A 434 -10.71 -12.50 -17.59
CA TYR A 434 -9.29 -12.76 -17.76
C TYR A 434 -8.69 -13.32 -16.46
N LEU A 435 -8.94 -12.65 -15.33
CA LEU A 435 -8.45 -13.06 -14.02
C LEU A 435 -8.93 -14.46 -13.64
N SER A 436 -10.19 -14.78 -13.91
CA SER A 436 -10.76 -16.11 -13.66
C SER A 436 -10.16 -17.22 -14.54
N ARG A 437 -9.65 -16.89 -15.72
CA ARG A 437 -9.03 -17.87 -16.63
C ARG A 437 -7.58 -18.14 -16.24
N MET A 438 -6.84 -17.09 -15.90
CA MET A 438 -5.40 -17.15 -15.67
C MET A 438 -5.01 -17.41 -14.21
N SER A 439 -5.98 -17.41 -13.28
CA SER A 439 -5.73 -17.61 -11.85
C SER A 439 -6.75 -18.51 -11.17
N ASP A 440 -6.46 -18.86 -9.92
CA ASP A 440 -7.41 -19.41 -8.96
C ASP A 440 -7.99 -18.34 -8.01
N TYR A 441 -7.73 -17.05 -8.24
CA TYR A 441 -8.08 -15.97 -7.31
C TYR A 441 -9.59 -15.82 -7.12
N CYS A 442 -10.39 -16.02 -8.17
CA CYS A 442 -11.85 -15.91 -8.08
C CYS A 442 -12.47 -16.99 -7.19
N LYS A 443 -11.79 -18.12 -6.96
CA LYS A 443 -12.27 -19.15 -6.04
C LYS A 443 -12.21 -18.62 -4.60
N GLY A 444 -13.37 -18.58 -3.94
CA GLY A 444 -13.48 -18.04 -2.58
C GLY A 444 -13.38 -16.51 -2.50
N CYS A 445 -13.48 -15.78 -3.61
CA CYS A 445 -13.58 -14.33 -3.60
C CYS A 445 -14.93 -13.88 -3.03
N HIS A 446 -14.96 -12.70 -2.38
CA HIS A 446 -16.23 -12.08 -1.99
C HIS A 446 -17.09 -11.79 -3.22
N TYR A 447 -16.50 -11.44 -4.37
CA TYR A 447 -17.27 -11.14 -5.57
C TYR A 447 -17.40 -12.33 -6.51
N ASP A 448 -18.53 -12.40 -7.21
CA ASP A 448 -18.78 -13.33 -8.31
C ASP A 448 -18.21 -12.74 -9.61
N SER A 449 -17.26 -13.45 -10.22
CA SER A 449 -16.61 -13.02 -11.48
C SER A 449 -17.55 -13.03 -12.69
N LYS A 450 -18.71 -13.73 -12.61
CA LYS A 450 -19.68 -13.81 -13.70
C LYS A 450 -20.73 -12.69 -13.67
N GLN A 451 -20.93 -12.06 -12.51
CA GLN A 451 -21.90 -10.99 -12.34
C GLN A 451 -21.29 -9.63 -12.75
N ARG A 452 -22.08 -8.82 -13.47
CA ARG A 452 -21.67 -7.49 -13.93
C ARG A 452 -22.26 -6.36 -13.09
N VAL A 453 -23.43 -6.57 -12.51
CA VAL A 453 -24.19 -5.61 -11.70
C VAL A 453 -24.69 -6.29 -10.42
N GLY A 454 -25.04 -5.50 -9.40
CA GLY A 454 -25.44 -5.98 -8.08
C GLY A 454 -24.28 -6.05 -7.08
N GLU A 455 -24.61 -6.16 -5.80
CA GLU A 455 -23.65 -6.03 -4.69
C GLU A 455 -22.48 -7.05 -4.75
N ARG A 456 -22.75 -8.25 -5.26
CA ARG A 456 -21.78 -9.34 -5.41
C ARG A 456 -21.04 -9.30 -6.74
N ALA A 457 -21.33 -8.37 -7.65
CA ALA A 457 -20.64 -8.29 -8.93
C ALA A 457 -19.18 -7.89 -8.77
N CYS A 458 -18.29 -8.60 -9.47
CA CYS A 458 -16.88 -8.27 -9.47
C CYS A 458 -16.63 -6.86 -10.01
N PRO A 459 -15.97 -5.98 -9.23
CA PRO A 459 -15.64 -4.61 -9.63
C PRO A 459 -15.00 -4.47 -11.02
N TYR A 460 -14.08 -5.38 -11.38
CA TYR A 460 -13.43 -5.37 -12.70
C TYR A 460 -14.41 -5.46 -13.88
N ASN A 461 -15.58 -6.06 -13.71
CA ASN A 461 -16.57 -6.14 -14.79
C ASN A 461 -17.23 -4.78 -15.05
N ALA A 462 -17.63 -4.09 -13.99
CA ALA A 462 -18.24 -2.77 -14.07
C ALA A 462 -17.23 -1.72 -14.54
N LEU A 463 -16.07 -1.66 -13.87
CA LEU A 463 -15.00 -0.73 -14.20
C LEU A 463 -14.50 -0.89 -15.65
N TYR A 464 -14.46 -2.12 -16.18
CA TYR A 464 -14.07 -2.38 -17.57
C TYR A 464 -14.97 -1.69 -18.58
N TRP A 465 -16.29 -1.79 -18.40
CA TRP A 465 -17.24 -1.18 -19.33
C TRP A 465 -17.32 0.33 -19.14
N ASP A 466 -17.28 0.80 -17.89
CA ASP A 466 -17.21 2.22 -17.57
C ASP A 466 -15.97 2.89 -18.18
N PHE A 467 -14.79 2.27 -18.06
CA PHE A 467 -13.55 2.74 -18.68
C PHE A 467 -13.68 2.99 -20.19
N PHE A 468 -14.26 2.04 -20.94
CA PHE A 468 -14.42 2.23 -22.38
C PHE A 468 -15.49 3.27 -22.73
N ALA A 469 -16.54 3.38 -21.90
CA ALA A 469 -17.57 4.40 -22.08
C ALA A 469 -16.99 5.81 -21.90
N ARG A 470 -16.31 6.07 -20.77
CA ARG A 470 -15.75 7.38 -20.42
C ARG A 470 -14.58 7.81 -21.32
N HIS A 471 -13.86 6.86 -21.92
CA HIS A 471 -12.75 7.15 -22.84
C HIS A 471 -13.08 6.86 -24.32
N SER A 472 -14.35 6.91 -24.69
CA SER A 472 -14.82 6.68 -26.06
C SER A 472 -14.23 7.64 -27.10
N GLU A 473 -13.95 8.89 -26.73
CA GLU A 473 -13.30 9.86 -27.62
C GLU A 473 -11.85 9.48 -27.97
N VAL A 474 -11.13 8.94 -26.99
CA VAL A 474 -9.71 8.55 -27.14
C VAL A 474 -9.60 7.21 -27.88
N PHE A 475 -10.37 6.21 -27.46
CA PHE A 475 -10.21 4.83 -27.91
C PHE A 475 -11.21 4.39 -28.98
N GLY A 476 -12.29 5.13 -29.22
CA GLY A 476 -13.36 4.74 -30.15
C GLY A 476 -12.89 4.55 -31.59
N ARG A 477 -11.78 5.19 -31.98
CA ARG A 477 -11.16 5.06 -33.31
C ARG A 477 -10.08 3.97 -33.39
N ASN A 478 -9.75 3.30 -32.28
CA ASN A 478 -8.72 2.27 -32.28
C ASN A 478 -9.28 0.97 -32.91
N PRO A 479 -8.72 0.48 -34.04
CA PRO A 479 -9.26 -0.68 -34.75
C PRO A 479 -9.23 -1.96 -33.90
N ARG A 480 -8.27 -2.08 -32.97
CA ARG A 480 -8.13 -3.25 -32.08
C ARG A 480 -9.22 -3.30 -30.99
N LEU A 481 -9.94 -2.20 -30.78
CA LEU A 481 -11.01 -2.05 -29.78
C LEU A 481 -12.41 -2.00 -30.42
N SER A 482 -12.50 -2.14 -31.75
CA SER A 482 -13.75 -2.06 -32.50
C SER A 482 -14.85 -3.02 -31.99
N MET A 483 -14.49 -4.24 -31.59
CA MET A 483 -15.44 -5.21 -31.04
C MET A 483 -15.97 -4.78 -29.67
N VAL A 484 -15.15 -4.14 -28.84
CA VAL A 484 -15.54 -3.66 -27.52
C VAL A 484 -16.58 -2.55 -27.65
N TYR A 485 -16.33 -1.55 -28.51
CA TYR A 485 -17.28 -0.47 -28.77
C TYR A 485 -18.57 -0.95 -29.44
N ARG A 486 -18.50 -1.98 -30.30
CA ARG A 486 -19.70 -2.61 -30.87
C ARG A 486 -20.55 -3.30 -29.81
N GLN A 487 -19.93 -3.92 -28.80
CA GLN A 487 -20.65 -4.52 -27.68
C GLN A 487 -21.24 -3.44 -26.77
N LEU A 488 -20.47 -2.39 -26.46
CA LEU A 488 -20.95 -1.27 -25.65
C LEU A 488 -22.15 -0.56 -26.30
N ALA A 489 -22.13 -0.36 -27.62
CA ALA A 489 -23.24 0.24 -28.36
C ALA A 489 -24.53 -0.60 -28.38
N LYS A 490 -24.45 -1.90 -28.08
CA LYS A 490 -25.59 -2.81 -27.97
C LYS A 490 -26.16 -2.90 -26.56
N MET A 491 -25.51 -2.30 -25.56
CA MET A 491 -25.99 -2.31 -24.18
C MET A 491 -27.12 -1.30 -24.01
N GLU A 492 -28.21 -1.74 -23.38
CA GLU A 492 -29.32 -0.86 -23.03
C GLU A 492 -28.86 0.25 -22.06
N ALA A 493 -29.58 1.38 -22.05
CA ALA A 493 -29.22 2.52 -21.20
C ALA A 493 -29.21 2.14 -19.70
N GLU A 494 -30.20 1.35 -19.26
CA GLU A 494 -30.32 0.88 -17.87
C GLU A 494 -29.13 0.00 -17.46
N GLU A 495 -28.66 -0.91 -18.34
CA GLU A 495 -27.47 -1.73 -18.05
C GLU A 495 -26.23 -0.84 -17.90
N ARG A 496 -26.06 0.16 -18.78
CA ARG A 496 -24.92 1.10 -18.70
C ARG A 496 -24.94 1.94 -17.43
N ASP A 497 -26.11 2.42 -17.02
CA ASP A 497 -26.24 3.18 -15.77
C ASP A 497 -25.95 2.31 -14.54
N ALA A 498 -26.41 1.06 -14.53
CA ALA A 498 -26.11 0.12 -13.46
C ALA A 498 -24.61 -0.23 -13.38
N LEU A 499 -23.94 -0.37 -14.54
CA LEU A 499 -22.49 -0.59 -14.61
C LEU A 499 -21.71 0.63 -14.10
N ARG A 500 -22.10 1.85 -14.50
CA ARG A 500 -21.47 3.10 -14.04
C ARG A 500 -21.60 3.24 -12.52
N LYS A 501 -22.81 3.07 -11.98
CA LYS A 501 -23.04 3.11 -10.52
C LYS A 501 -22.17 2.09 -9.78
N ARG A 502 -22.05 0.88 -10.32
CA ARG A 502 -21.20 -0.16 -9.72
C ARG A 502 -19.70 0.16 -9.82
N ALA A 503 -19.28 0.85 -10.88
CA ALA A 503 -17.91 1.31 -11.04
C ALA A 503 -17.58 2.41 -9.99
N GLU A 504 -18.49 3.36 -9.77
CA GLU A 504 -18.38 4.39 -8.74
C GLU A 504 -18.27 3.77 -7.33
N GLU A 505 -19.15 2.81 -6.99
CA GLU A 505 -19.07 2.07 -5.71
C GLU A 505 -17.73 1.36 -5.51
N ALA A 506 -17.14 0.84 -6.59
CA ALA A 506 -15.87 0.11 -6.54
C ALA A 506 -14.64 1.00 -6.33
N GLN A 507 -14.73 2.28 -6.66
CA GLN A 507 -13.66 3.26 -6.45
C GLN A 507 -13.59 3.71 -4.97
N GLY A 508 -14.64 3.46 -4.19
CA GLY A 508 -14.74 3.83 -2.77
C GLY A 508 -15.32 5.24 -2.58
N HIS A 509 -15.33 5.71 -1.34
CA HIS A 509 -15.79 7.07 -1.00
C HIS A 509 -14.61 7.96 -0.63
N ASP A 510 -14.65 9.22 -1.08
CA ASP A 510 -13.79 10.27 -0.56
C ASP A 510 -14.20 10.63 0.87
N LEU A 511 -13.24 10.61 1.79
CA LEU A 511 -13.50 10.89 3.20
C LEU A 511 -13.12 12.34 3.54
N VAL A 512 -14.12 13.11 3.98
CA VAL A 512 -13.91 14.43 4.58
C VAL A 512 -14.15 14.36 6.08
N VAL A 513 -13.20 14.86 6.87
CA VAL A 513 -13.29 14.90 8.34
C VAL A 513 -13.36 16.34 8.82
N TRP A 514 -14.52 16.72 9.37
CA TRP A 514 -14.68 17.98 10.08
C TRP A 514 -14.01 17.89 11.45
N SER A 515 -12.95 18.68 11.66
CA SER A 515 -12.10 18.59 12.85
C SER A 515 -11.69 19.97 13.35
N ARG A 516 -11.49 20.08 14.67
CA ARG A 516 -10.89 21.26 15.31
C ARG A 516 -9.39 21.39 15.02
N THR A 517 -8.77 20.33 14.52
CA THR A 517 -7.35 20.24 14.14
C THR A 517 -7.26 19.54 12.78
N PRO A 518 -7.72 20.19 11.69
CA PRO A 518 -7.78 19.57 10.35
C PRO A 518 -6.40 19.14 9.84
N GLU A 519 -5.33 19.84 10.23
CA GLU A 519 -3.94 19.52 9.88
C GLU A 519 -3.46 18.16 10.40
N ARG A 520 -4.11 17.63 11.44
CA ARG A 520 -3.82 16.29 11.98
C ARG A 520 -4.56 15.18 11.24
N VAL A 521 -5.60 15.49 10.47
CA VAL A 521 -6.47 14.50 9.84
C VAL A 521 -5.68 13.60 8.89
N ALA A 522 -4.90 14.16 7.97
CA ALA A 522 -4.12 13.38 7.01
C ALA A 522 -3.13 12.40 7.68
N ARG A 523 -2.64 12.74 8.89
CA ARG A 523 -1.75 11.87 9.68
C ARG A 523 -2.50 10.75 10.42
N LEU A 524 -3.75 10.99 10.83
CA LEU A 524 -4.55 10.04 11.60
C LEU A 524 -5.44 9.16 10.71
N CYS A 525 -5.84 9.69 9.56
CA CYS A 525 -6.73 9.08 8.57
C CYS A 525 -6.12 9.30 7.19
N ALA A 526 -5.28 8.36 6.74
CA ALA A 526 -4.62 8.44 5.44
C ALA A 526 -5.66 8.54 4.30
N GLY A 527 -5.47 9.49 3.39
CA GLY A 527 -6.39 9.77 2.28
C GLY A 527 -7.60 10.64 2.63
N ALA A 528 -7.81 10.98 3.92
CA ALA A 528 -8.92 11.83 4.32
C ALA A 528 -8.56 13.32 4.28
N ARG A 529 -9.48 14.15 3.77
CA ARG A 529 -9.35 15.61 3.80
C ARG A 529 -9.88 16.18 5.12
N GLY A 530 -9.04 16.89 5.87
CA GLY A 530 -9.47 17.64 7.05
C GLY A 530 -10.05 19.01 6.68
N ILE A 531 -11.19 19.38 7.26
CA ILE A 531 -11.77 20.73 7.16
C ILE A 531 -11.98 21.33 8.55
N ALA A 532 -11.78 22.64 8.68
CA ALA A 532 -12.05 23.37 9.92
C ALA A 532 -13.52 23.78 10.03
N THR A 533 -14.14 24.09 8.89
CA THR A 533 -15.51 24.63 8.82
C THR A 533 -16.30 23.97 7.70
N LEU A 534 -17.62 23.82 7.89
CA LEU A 534 -18.51 23.25 6.86
C LEU A 534 -18.58 24.09 5.58
N ARG A 535 -18.28 25.40 5.65
CA ARG A 535 -18.24 26.29 4.48
C ARG A 535 -17.18 25.90 3.45
N GLU A 536 -16.15 25.17 3.86
CA GLU A 536 -15.14 24.64 2.94
C GLU A 536 -15.70 23.57 1.99
N LEU A 537 -16.92 23.09 2.23
CA LEU A 537 -17.68 22.19 1.36
C LEU A 537 -18.72 22.93 0.50
N ASP A 538 -18.85 24.25 0.63
CA ASP A 538 -19.80 25.01 -0.18
C ASP A 538 -19.34 24.98 -1.65
N GLY A 539 -20.16 24.40 -2.52
CA GLY A 539 -19.84 24.20 -3.94
C GLY A 539 -19.06 22.91 -4.26
N ALA A 540 -18.75 22.09 -3.25
CA ALA A 540 -18.19 20.76 -3.45
C ALA A 540 -19.25 19.76 -4.00
N ALA A 541 -18.79 18.57 -4.38
CA ALA A 541 -19.67 17.47 -4.75
C ALA A 541 -20.65 17.12 -3.60
N PRO A 542 -21.88 16.67 -3.89
CA PRO A 542 -22.83 16.23 -2.88
C PRO A 542 -22.26 15.12 -1.99
N LEU A 543 -22.60 15.14 -0.70
CA LEU A 543 -22.22 14.08 0.22
C LEU A 543 -23.15 12.88 0.08
N ASP A 544 -22.62 11.66 0.04
CA ASP A 544 -23.42 10.43 0.05
C ASP A 544 -24.00 10.14 1.45
N ALA A 545 -23.16 10.29 2.48
CA ALA A 545 -23.45 9.95 3.86
C ALA A 545 -22.71 10.89 4.84
N VAL A 546 -23.28 11.07 6.03
CA VAL A 546 -22.66 11.83 7.13
C VAL A 546 -22.62 10.97 8.39
N ILE A 547 -21.46 10.94 9.05
CA ILE A 547 -21.25 10.23 10.32
C ILE A 547 -20.81 11.25 11.37
N ASN A 548 -21.68 11.56 12.33
CA ASN A 548 -21.42 12.50 13.41
C ASN A 548 -21.06 11.74 14.70
N LEU A 549 -19.77 11.63 15.00
CA LEU A 549 -19.24 11.07 16.25
C LEU A 549 -18.59 12.16 17.13
N ALA A 550 -18.85 13.44 16.83
CA ALA A 550 -18.17 14.54 17.48
C ALA A 550 -18.61 14.70 18.94
N GLY A 551 -17.65 14.98 19.82
CA GLY A 551 -17.95 15.24 21.22
C GLY A 551 -16.70 15.40 22.07
N ALA A 552 -16.76 16.30 23.06
CA ALA A 552 -15.72 16.37 24.08
C ALA A 552 -15.80 15.12 25.00
N PRO A 553 -14.66 14.55 25.45
CA PRO A 553 -14.65 13.36 26.29
C PRO A 553 -15.50 13.52 27.57
N ILE A 554 -16.42 12.60 27.84
CA ILE A 554 -17.41 12.77 28.92
C ILE A 554 -16.84 12.51 30.32
N ALA A 555 -15.86 11.62 30.43
CA ALA A 555 -15.25 11.16 31.70
C ALA A 555 -13.87 11.78 32.01
N ASP A 556 -13.56 12.94 31.41
CA ASP A 556 -12.22 13.55 31.54
C ASP A 556 -12.10 14.49 32.74
N ARG A 557 -13.19 15.18 33.10
CA ARG A 557 -13.23 16.13 34.23
C ARG A 557 -14.63 16.12 34.88
N PRO A 558 -14.75 16.42 36.18
CA PRO A 558 -16.05 16.50 36.86
C PRO A 558 -17.03 17.46 36.18
N TRP A 559 -18.33 17.12 36.25
CA TRP A 559 -19.42 17.86 35.57
C TRP A 559 -19.83 19.15 36.28
N SER A 560 -18.88 20.08 36.43
CA SER A 560 -19.14 21.46 36.82
C SER A 560 -19.99 22.20 35.76
N ALA A 561 -20.62 23.31 36.12
CA ALA A 561 -21.42 24.10 35.18
C ALA A 561 -20.65 24.52 33.90
N PRO A 562 -19.39 25.00 33.97
CA PRO A 562 -18.57 25.25 32.78
C PRO A 562 -18.33 23.98 31.94
N ARG A 563 -18.10 22.83 32.57
CA ARG A 563 -17.87 21.57 31.86
C ARG A 563 -19.14 21.08 31.16
N ARG A 564 -20.31 21.16 31.80
CA ARG A 564 -21.61 20.82 31.19
C ARG A 564 -21.86 21.63 29.92
N ARG A 565 -21.55 22.94 29.93
CA ARG A 565 -21.64 23.79 28.73
C ARG A 565 -20.73 23.32 27.59
N ILE A 566 -19.51 22.87 27.89
CA ILE A 566 -18.59 22.32 26.87
C ILE A 566 -19.17 21.02 26.29
N LEU A 567 -19.67 20.11 27.15
CA LEU A 567 -20.25 18.85 26.73
C LEU A 567 -21.48 19.07 25.84
N TRP A 568 -22.34 20.02 26.22
CA TRP A 568 -23.50 20.47 25.45
C TRP A 568 -23.11 21.03 24.08
N ARG A 569 -22.23 22.04 24.04
CA ARG A 569 -21.77 22.67 22.79
C ARG A 569 -21.16 21.68 21.82
N SER A 570 -20.32 20.77 22.34
CA SER A 570 -19.61 19.79 21.51
C SER A 570 -20.50 18.72 20.88
N ARG A 571 -21.80 18.68 21.21
CA ARG A 571 -22.76 17.66 20.79
C ARG A 571 -24.02 18.27 20.22
N VAL A 572 -24.80 18.94 21.08
CA VAL A 572 -26.10 19.52 20.72
C VAL A 572 -25.91 20.69 19.76
N ASP A 573 -25.15 21.71 20.15
CA ASP A 573 -24.98 22.91 19.30
C ASP A 573 -24.22 22.58 18.00
N LEU A 574 -23.23 21.68 18.06
CA LEU A 574 -22.52 21.19 16.87
C LEU A 574 -23.45 20.41 15.93
N THR A 575 -24.30 19.54 16.46
CA THR A 575 -25.27 18.79 15.64
C THR A 575 -26.32 19.72 15.03
N ARG A 576 -26.75 20.74 15.78
CA ARG A 576 -27.62 21.80 15.25
C ARG A 576 -26.96 22.51 14.07
N GLU A 577 -25.72 22.95 14.23
CA GLU A 577 -24.95 23.60 13.15
C GLU A 577 -24.83 22.69 11.91
N LEU A 578 -24.53 21.41 12.11
CA LEU A 578 -24.46 20.42 11.05
C LEU A 578 -25.80 20.27 10.31
N VAL A 579 -26.90 20.04 11.03
CA VAL A 579 -28.22 19.85 10.42
C VAL A 579 -28.72 21.12 9.74
N ASP A 580 -28.47 22.29 10.32
CA ASP A 580 -28.80 23.59 9.70
C ASP A 580 -28.01 23.83 8.41
N TRP A 581 -26.75 23.37 8.33
CA TRP A 581 -25.95 23.42 7.11
C TRP A 581 -26.46 22.43 6.06
N LEU A 582 -26.77 21.19 6.47
CA LEU A 582 -27.34 20.16 5.57
C LEU A 582 -28.65 20.63 4.93
N GLY A 583 -29.49 21.38 5.66
CA GLY A 583 -30.71 21.97 5.11
C GLY A 583 -30.49 23.06 4.05
N ARG A 584 -29.26 23.57 3.91
CA ARG A 584 -28.88 24.55 2.87
C ARG A 584 -28.23 23.89 1.65
N CYS A 585 -27.84 22.61 1.76
CA CYS A 585 -27.27 21.88 0.65
C CYS A 585 -28.33 21.65 -0.45
N LYS A 586 -27.94 21.80 -1.72
CA LYS A 586 -28.84 21.55 -2.86
C LYS A 586 -29.31 20.09 -2.92
N GLN A 587 -28.45 19.17 -2.51
CA GLN A 587 -28.73 17.74 -2.42
C GLN A 587 -28.26 17.26 -1.04
N PRO A 588 -29.18 17.04 -0.08
CA PRO A 588 -28.80 16.50 1.22
C PRO A 588 -28.35 15.03 1.08
N PRO A 589 -27.46 14.56 1.97
CA PRO A 589 -27.02 13.17 1.97
C PRO A 589 -28.16 12.20 2.22
N ARG A 590 -28.00 10.94 1.80
CA ARG A 590 -29.05 9.93 1.97
C ARG A 590 -29.21 9.49 3.43
N VAL A 591 -28.12 9.55 4.21
CA VAL A 591 -28.07 9.08 5.59
C VAL A 591 -27.26 10.00 6.49
N LEU A 592 -27.78 10.21 7.70
CA LEU A 592 -27.05 10.77 8.85
C LEU A 592 -26.99 9.71 9.95
N VAL A 593 -25.78 9.22 10.24
CA VAL A 593 -25.50 8.41 11.43
C VAL A 593 -25.01 9.35 12.52
N SER A 594 -25.79 9.53 13.59
CA SER A 594 -25.43 10.36 14.73
C SER A 594 -25.15 9.50 15.95
N GLY A 595 -23.92 9.50 16.44
CA GLY A 595 -23.53 8.77 17.64
C GLY A 595 -24.01 9.48 18.89
N SER A 596 -24.77 8.81 19.74
CA SER A 596 -25.07 9.25 21.11
C SER A 596 -24.38 8.30 22.11
N ALA A 597 -24.96 8.10 23.29
CA ALA A 597 -24.41 7.18 24.30
C ALA A 597 -25.53 6.42 25.00
N THR A 598 -25.20 5.25 25.58
CA THR A 598 -26.16 4.49 26.41
C THR A 598 -26.59 5.26 27.66
N GLY A 599 -25.90 6.34 28.03
CA GLY A 599 -26.35 7.30 29.03
C GLY A 599 -27.78 7.85 28.78
N TRP A 600 -28.29 7.75 27.55
CA TRP A 600 -29.68 8.03 27.20
C TRP A 600 -30.72 7.32 28.11
N TYR A 601 -30.43 6.09 28.55
CA TYR A 601 -31.35 5.30 29.38
C TYR A 601 -31.36 5.70 30.88
N GLY A 602 -30.32 6.41 31.35
CA GLY A 602 -30.08 6.63 32.79
C GLY A 602 -29.74 5.35 33.56
N ASP A 603 -29.82 5.38 34.90
CA ASP A 603 -29.71 4.19 35.76
C ASP A 603 -31.07 3.47 35.88
N ARG A 604 -31.10 2.18 35.54
CA ARG A 604 -32.33 1.37 35.46
C ARG A 604 -32.25 0.07 36.26
N GLY A 605 -31.23 -0.06 37.11
CA GLY A 605 -31.11 -1.22 37.99
C GLY A 605 -31.08 -2.55 37.20
N GLN A 606 -32.07 -3.41 37.40
CA GLN A 606 -32.14 -4.75 36.78
C GLN A 606 -33.09 -4.83 35.58
N GLU A 607 -33.76 -3.73 35.23
CA GLU A 607 -34.67 -3.67 34.08
C GLU A 607 -33.94 -4.02 32.79
N PRO A 608 -34.41 -5.00 31.99
CA PRO A 608 -33.91 -5.23 30.64
C PRO A 608 -34.16 -4.01 29.76
N LEU A 609 -33.15 -3.56 29.03
CA LEU A 609 -33.22 -2.39 28.16
C LEU A 609 -32.89 -2.77 26.72
N ASP A 610 -33.62 -2.17 25.79
CA ASP A 610 -33.42 -2.22 24.35
C ASP A 610 -33.75 -0.86 23.71
N GLU A 611 -33.73 -0.77 22.39
CA GLU A 611 -33.93 0.48 21.65
C GLU A 611 -35.33 1.13 21.84
N ASP A 612 -36.34 0.35 22.24
CA ASP A 612 -37.72 0.81 22.47
C ASP A 612 -37.98 1.25 23.92
N SER A 613 -37.03 0.99 24.81
CA SER A 613 -37.11 1.38 26.21
C SER A 613 -37.16 2.90 26.36
N ARG A 614 -37.79 3.42 27.43
CA ARG A 614 -37.95 4.87 27.65
C ARG A 614 -36.64 5.57 28.05
N ALA A 615 -36.49 6.84 27.67
CA ALA A 615 -35.36 7.68 28.07
C ALA A 615 -35.31 7.94 29.58
N GLY A 616 -34.11 8.06 30.14
CA GLY A 616 -33.89 8.57 31.49
C GLY A 616 -34.13 10.08 31.57
N LYS A 617 -34.62 10.57 32.71
CA LYS A 617 -34.98 12.00 32.87
C LYS A 617 -34.20 12.74 33.97
N ASP A 618 -33.53 12.00 34.83
CA ASP A 618 -33.13 12.52 36.15
C ASP A 618 -31.66 12.99 36.20
N ASP A 619 -30.83 12.61 35.21
CA ASP A 619 -29.41 12.95 35.18
C ASP A 619 -29.00 13.76 33.94
N PHE A 620 -27.95 14.56 34.08
CA PHE A 620 -27.41 15.39 33.01
C PHE A 620 -27.00 14.58 31.78
N GLY A 621 -26.49 13.37 31.97
CA GLY A 621 -26.06 12.49 30.88
C GLY A 621 -27.23 12.08 29.99
N SER A 622 -28.36 11.69 30.58
CA SER A 622 -29.56 11.33 29.84
C SER A 622 -30.16 12.53 29.12
N GLN A 623 -30.28 13.68 29.79
CA GLN A 623 -30.79 14.93 29.20
C GLN A 623 -29.94 15.39 28.02
N LEU A 624 -28.61 15.31 28.13
CA LEU A 624 -27.68 15.63 27.06
C LEU A 624 -27.86 14.69 25.85
N CYS A 625 -28.02 13.39 26.07
CA CYS A 625 -28.23 12.43 24.99
C CYS A 625 -29.58 12.63 24.29
N VAL A 626 -30.65 12.91 25.05
CA VAL A 626 -31.97 13.20 24.49
C VAL A 626 -31.92 14.43 23.60
N ALA A 627 -31.40 15.55 24.09
CA ALA A 627 -31.28 16.79 23.31
C ALA A 627 -30.39 16.61 22.06
N TRP A 628 -29.36 15.78 22.16
CA TRP A 628 -28.49 15.47 21.03
C TRP A 628 -29.21 14.64 19.95
N GLU A 629 -29.96 13.61 20.35
CA GLU A 629 -30.78 12.80 19.43
C GLU A 629 -31.89 13.64 18.78
N GLU A 630 -32.51 14.57 19.52
CA GLU A 630 -33.54 15.48 19.01
C GLU A 630 -33.01 16.39 17.90
N GLU A 631 -31.83 16.99 18.08
CA GLU A 631 -31.22 17.81 17.01
C GLU A 631 -30.87 16.97 15.78
N ALA A 632 -30.40 15.73 15.96
CA ALA A 632 -30.12 14.84 14.82
C ALA A 632 -31.39 14.45 14.06
N ARG A 633 -32.50 14.17 14.76
CA ARG A 633 -33.79 13.82 14.13
C ARG A 633 -34.37 14.93 13.26
N ARG A 634 -34.00 16.20 13.48
CA ARG A 634 -34.42 17.29 12.58
C ARG A 634 -34.03 17.05 11.13
N ALA A 635 -32.97 16.27 10.86
CA ALA A 635 -32.58 15.88 9.51
C ALA A 635 -33.59 14.97 8.81
N GLU A 636 -34.48 14.28 9.53
CA GLU A 636 -35.56 13.48 8.93
C GLU A 636 -36.51 14.36 8.11
N ALA A 637 -36.77 15.59 8.57
CA ALA A 637 -37.58 16.57 7.84
C ALA A 637 -36.91 17.06 6.53
N LEU A 638 -35.60 16.82 6.37
CA LEU A 638 -34.86 17.10 5.13
C LEU A 638 -34.89 15.90 4.16
N GLY A 639 -35.64 14.84 4.48
CA GLY A 639 -35.71 13.61 3.68
C GLY A 639 -34.55 12.64 3.91
N MET A 640 -33.73 12.86 4.94
CA MET A 640 -32.59 12.00 5.26
C MET A 640 -33.01 10.81 6.12
N ARG A 641 -32.40 9.66 5.89
CA ARG A 641 -32.46 8.53 6.84
C ARG A 641 -31.58 8.85 8.06
N VAL A 642 -32.18 8.93 9.24
CA VAL A 642 -31.43 9.20 10.48
C VAL A 642 -31.26 7.90 11.27
N VAL A 643 -30.02 7.63 11.65
CA VAL A 643 -29.64 6.51 12.52
C VAL A 643 -29.00 7.07 13.79
N LEU A 644 -29.54 6.71 14.95
CA LEU A 644 -29.09 7.18 16.26
C LEU A 644 -28.33 6.05 16.96
N LEU A 645 -27.01 6.17 17.05
CA LEU A 645 -26.15 5.10 17.55
C LEU A 645 -25.82 5.32 19.04
N ARG A 646 -26.56 4.63 19.92
CA ARG A 646 -26.36 4.70 21.38
C ARG A 646 -25.17 3.84 21.79
N THR A 647 -24.01 4.48 21.92
CA THR A 647 -22.73 3.77 22.08
C THR A 647 -22.41 3.48 23.53
N ALA A 648 -22.14 2.21 23.84
CA ALA A 648 -21.65 1.76 25.14
C ALA A 648 -20.17 2.13 25.33
N PRO A 649 -19.61 2.05 26.56
CA PRO A 649 -18.16 2.14 26.77
C PRO A 649 -17.36 1.29 25.79
N VAL A 650 -16.56 1.96 24.95
CA VAL A 650 -15.77 1.32 23.89
C VAL A 650 -14.44 0.82 24.44
N PHE A 651 -14.11 -0.43 24.15
CA PHE A 651 -12.82 -1.05 24.45
C PHE A 651 -11.90 -1.01 23.23
N ALA A 652 -10.73 -0.43 23.43
CA ALA A 652 -9.64 -0.32 22.46
C ALA A 652 -8.29 -0.39 23.20
N SER A 653 -7.21 -0.72 22.50
CA SER A 653 -5.88 -0.90 23.09
C SER A 653 -5.23 0.42 23.52
N ASP A 654 -5.48 1.49 22.78
CA ASP A 654 -4.84 2.80 22.93
C ASP A 654 -5.83 3.95 23.17
N GLY A 655 -7.12 3.64 23.33
CA GLY A 655 -8.20 4.62 23.49
C GLY A 655 -9.35 4.11 24.36
N GLY A 656 -10.33 4.98 24.62
CA GLY A 656 -11.48 4.63 25.44
C GLY A 656 -11.15 4.45 26.92
N MET A 657 -11.90 3.58 27.59
CA MET A 657 -11.81 3.40 29.05
C MET A 657 -10.71 2.42 29.49
N LEU A 658 -10.38 1.44 28.64
CA LEU A 658 -9.49 0.34 28.99
C LEU A 658 -8.05 0.78 29.37
N PRO A 659 -7.38 1.71 28.66
CA PRO A 659 -6.04 2.18 29.05
C PRO A 659 -6.00 2.81 30.45
N ARG A 660 -7.05 3.53 30.84
CA ARG A 660 -7.17 4.17 32.17
C ARG A 660 -7.32 3.15 33.30
N LEU A 661 -7.97 2.02 33.00
CA LEU A 661 -8.16 0.93 33.96
C LEU A 661 -6.99 -0.06 33.96
N ARG A 662 -6.25 -0.17 32.86
CA ARG A 662 -5.11 -1.08 32.74
C ARG A 662 -4.03 -0.82 33.79
N LEU A 663 -3.68 0.43 34.04
CA LEU A 663 -2.62 0.79 35.00
C LEU A 663 -2.92 0.32 36.44
N PRO A 664 -4.05 0.66 37.08
CA PRO A 664 -4.35 0.16 38.41
C PRO A 664 -4.50 -1.37 38.45
N PHE A 665 -5.10 -1.99 37.43
CA PHE A 665 -5.24 -3.45 37.37
C PHE A 665 -3.90 -4.17 37.16
N SER A 666 -2.98 -3.63 36.36
CA SER A 666 -1.65 -4.22 36.14
C SER A 666 -0.77 -4.17 37.39
N MET A 667 -1.02 -3.19 38.28
CA MET A 667 -0.40 -3.07 39.61
C MET A 667 -1.09 -3.91 40.70
N GLY A 668 -2.16 -4.65 40.38
CA GLY A 668 -2.93 -5.42 41.36
C GLY A 668 -3.80 -4.55 42.29
N LEU A 669 -3.97 -3.27 41.96
CA LEU A 669 -4.83 -2.31 42.67
C LEU A 669 -6.21 -2.18 42.02
N GLY A 670 -6.52 -3.03 41.04
CA GLY A 670 -7.83 -3.11 40.40
C GLY A 670 -8.88 -3.73 41.33
N GLY A 671 -10.14 -3.35 41.13
CA GLY A 671 -11.21 -3.78 42.02
C GLY A 671 -12.62 -3.53 41.48
N ARG A 672 -13.60 -4.11 42.17
CA ARG A 672 -15.03 -3.91 41.91
C ARG A 672 -15.44 -2.49 42.32
N LEU A 673 -16.29 -1.86 41.54
CA LEU A 673 -16.84 -0.53 41.85
C LEU A 673 -18.23 -0.70 42.50
N GLY A 674 -18.44 -0.05 43.65
CA GLY A 674 -19.68 -0.23 44.42
C GLY A 674 -19.87 -1.67 44.89
N ASN A 675 -21.08 -2.20 44.75
CA ASN A 675 -21.39 -3.60 45.09
C ASN A 675 -21.08 -4.59 43.96
N GLY A 676 -20.63 -4.12 42.79
CA GLY A 676 -20.28 -4.92 41.63
C GLY A 676 -21.47 -5.55 40.87
N ARG A 677 -22.72 -5.34 41.32
CA ARG A 677 -23.92 -5.94 40.72
C ARG A 677 -24.48 -5.12 39.57
N GLN A 678 -24.01 -3.90 39.36
CA GLN A 678 -24.46 -3.04 38.27
C GLN A 678 -24.10 -3.64 36.92
N TRP A 679 -25.05 -3.58 35.99
CA TRP A 679 -24.87 -4.00 34.60
C TRP A 679 -24.06 -2.96 33.84
N MET A 680 -23.07 -3.41 33.11
CA MET A 680 -22.08 -2.58 32.44
C MET A 680 -22.04 -2.95 30.96
N PRO A 681 -22.81 -2.28 30.08
CA PRO A 681 -22.70 -2.52 28.66
C PRO A 681 -21.30 -2.11 28.19
N TRP A 682 -20.81 -2.78 27.17
CA TRP A 682 -19.50 -2.54 26.59
C TRP A 682 -19.55 -2.88 25.10
N ILE A 683 -18.57 -2.45 24.33
CA ILE A 683 -18.41 -2.86 22.93
C ILE A 683 -16.96 -2.75 22.50
N HIS A 684 -16.50 -3.65 21.62
CA HIS A 684 -15.17 -3.56 21.03
C HIS A 684 -15.14 -2.50 19.90
N LEU A 685 -14.01 -1.79 19.74
CA LEU A 685 -13.88 -0.75 18.70
C LEU A 685 -14.20 -1.26 17.29
N ASP A 686 -13.66 -2.43 16.92
CA ASP A 686 -13.95 -3.05 15.61
C ASP A 686 -15.45 -3.32 15.40
N ASP A 687 -16.20 -3.64 16.45
CA ASP A 687 -17.65 -3.86 16.35
C ASP A 687 -18.42 -2.54 16.24
N VAL A 688 -17.96 -1.46 16.87
CA VAL A 688 -18.52 -0.11 16.62
C VAL A 688 -18.33 0.28 15.17
N VAL A 689 -17.12 0.12 14.62
CA VAL A 689 -16.80 0.46 13.23
C VAL A 689 -17.62 -0.41 12.27
N GLY A 690 -17.65 -1.73 12.50
CA GLY A 690 -18.42 -2.65 11.68
C GLY A 690 -19.92 -2.38 11.72
N LEU A 691 -20.47 -1.98 12.88
CA LEU A 691 -21.88 -1.64 12.99
C LEU A 691 -22.21 -0.34 12.25
N ILE A 692 -21.35 0.68 12.33
CA ILE A 692 -21.51 1.91 11.54
C ILE A 692 -21.51 1.58 10.04
N ASP A 693 -20.53 0.80 9.59
CA ASP A 693 -20.43 0.35 8.19
C ASP A 693 -21.69 -0.41 7.74
N PHE A 694 -22.18 -1.34 8.57
CA PHE A 694 -23.42 -2.06 8.34
C PHE A 694 -24.62 -1.10 8.18
N LEU A 695 -24.78 -0.14 9.10
CA LEU A 695 -25.90 0.81 9.10
C LEU A 695 -25.86 1.80 7.93
N LEU A 696 -24.68 2.09 7.38
CA LEU A 696 -24.55 2.90 6.16
C LEU A 696 -25.13 2.19 4.94
N HIS A 697 -24.94 0.87 4.83
CA HIS A 697 -25.33 0.07 3.67
C HIS A 697 -26.77 -0.48 3.72
N HIS A 698 -27.40 -0.51 4.89
CA HIS A 698 -28.76 -1.06 5.05
C HIS A 698 -29.81 0.07 5.09
N ALA A 699 -30.52 0.26 3.97
CA ALA A 699 -31.48 1.36 3.78
C ALA A 699 -32.73 1.25 4.66
N ASP A 700 -33.06 0.04 5.13
CA ASP A 700 -34.16 -0.28 6.04
C ASP A 700 -33.82 0.01 7.52
N CYS A 701 -32.56 0.27 7.85
CA CYS A 701 -32.12 0.61 9.19
C CYS A 701 -32.28 2.11 9.48
N TRP A 702 -33.24 2.49 10.31
CA TRP A 702 -33.50 3.88 10.74
C TRP A 702 -33.84 3.95 12.23
N GLY A 703 -33.69 5.12 12.86
CA GLY A 703 -33.95 5.31 14.29
C GLY A 703 -32.82 4.82 15.19
N ALA A 704 -33.13 4.45 16.43
CA ALA A 704 -32.11 4.11 17.43
C ALA A 704 -31.54 2.69 17.26
N PHE A 705 -30.23 2.55 17.47
CA PHE A 705 -29.49 1.29 17.55
C PHE A 705 -28.53 1.33 18.74
N ASN A 706 -28.53 0.28 19.57
CA ASN A 706 -27.58 0.16 20.67
C ASN A 706 -26.26 -0.45 20.17
N ALA A 707 -25.20 0.34 20.18
CA ALA A 707 -23.84 -0.14 19.94
C ALA A 707 -23.26 -0.70 21.25
N CYS A 708 -23.73 -1.91 21.61
CA CYS A 708 -23.25 -2.71 22.73
C CYS A 708 -23.08 -4.18 22.32
N ALA A 709 -22.15 -4.89 22.95
CA ALA A 709 -21.97 -6.33 22.77
C ALA A 709 -23.20 -7.09 23.32
N PRO A 710 -23.54 -8.25 22.73
CA PRO A 710 -24.69 -9.06 23.17
C PRO A 710 -24.47 -9.72 24.53
N ASP A 711 -23.23 -9.92 24.96
CA ASP A 711 -22.87 -10.50 26.25
C ASP A 711 -23.11 -9.51 27.39
N LEU A 712 -24.03 -9.88 28.28
CA LEU A 712 -24.45 -9.08 29.42
C LEU A 712 -23.49 -9.30 30.59
N VAL A 713 -22.71 -8.28 30.93
CA VAL A 713 -21.72 -8.35 32.01
C VAL A 713 -22.07 -7.42 33.16
N ARG A 714 -21.80 -7.87 34.39
CA ARG A 714 -21.80 -6.98 35.57
C ARG A 714 -20.41 -6.41 35.78
N ASN A 715 -20.31 -5.33 36.56
CA ASN A 715 -19.02 -4.75 36.92
C ASN A 715 -18.08 -5.77 37.61
N ALA A 716 -18.63 -6.66 38.43
CA ALA A 716 -17.85 -7.73 39.06
C ALA A 716 -17.25 -8.70 38.02
N ASP A 717 -18.02 -9.08 37.00
CA ASP A 717 -17.58 -9.97 35.92
C ASP A 717 -16.48 -9.28 35.11
N PHE A 718 -16.71 -8.02 34.72
CA PHE A 718 -15.72 -7.21 34.01
C PHE A 718 -14.39 -7.09 34.76
N ALA A 719 -14.44 -6.72 36.04
CA ALA A 719 -13.24 -6.60 36.86
C ALA A 719 -12.51 -7.95 36.93
N SER A 720 -13.25 -9.05 37.09
CA SER A 720 -12.69 -10.41 37.22
C SER A 720 -11.98 -10.83 35.96
N THR A 721 -12.64 -10.67 34.80
CA THR A 721 -12.05 -11.01 33.50
C THR A 721 -10.83 -10.17 33.22
N LEU A 722 -10.87 -8.84 33.46
CA LEU A 722 -9.72 -7.96 33.26
C LEU A 722 -8.51 -8.35 34.12
N ALA A 723 -8.73 -8.64 35.41
CA ALA A 723 -7.67 -9.08 36.31
C ALA A 723 -7.08 -10.44 35.87
N ALA A 724 -7.94 -11.38 35.47
CA ALA A 724 -7.53 -12.69 34.97
C ALA A 724 -6.70 -12.58 33.68
N THR A 725 -7.14 -11.78 32.71
CA THR A 725 -6.40 -11.55 31.44
C THR A 725 -5.03 -10.94 31.71
N LEU A 726 -4.91 -10.03 32.68
CA LEU A 726 -3.63 -9.42 33.10
C LEU A 726 -2.80 -10.31 34.05
N ARG A 727 -3.33 -11.47 34.45
CA ARG A 727 -2.72 -12.39 35.44
C ARG A 727 -2.39 -11.69 36.76
N ARG A 728 -3.30 -10.85 37.26
CA ARG A 728 -3.16 -10.12 38.52
C ARG A 728 -4.27 -10.49 39.50
N PRO A 729 -3.99 -10.51 40.82
CA PRO A 729 -5.02 -10.72 41.82
C PRO A 729 -5.94 -9.50 41.90
N MET A 730 -7.16 -9.70 42.41
CA MET A 730 -8.13 -8.64 42.65
C MET A 730 -8.77 -8.82 44.02
N PHE A 731 -8.43 -7.93 44.95
CA PHE A 731 -8.96 -7.97 46.32
C PHE A 731 -9.69 -6.69 46.73
N LEU A 732 -9.57 -5.62 45.93
CA LEU A 732 -10.10 -4.31 46.27
C LEU A 732 -11.55 -4.16 45.81
N SER A 733 -12.33 -3.43 46.60
CA SER A 733 -13.64 -2.90 46.23
C SER A 733 -13.68 -1.43 46.59
N VAL A 734 -14.04 -0.57 45.65
CA VAL A 734 -14.18 0.87 45.88
C VAL A 734 -15.62 1.15 46.28
N PRO A 735 -15.91 1.59 47.52
CA PRO A 735 -17.27 1.82 47.97
C PRO A 735 -17.98 2.92 47.16
N ALA A 736 -19.28 2.73 46.91
CA ALA A 736 -20.07 3.66 46.10
C ALA A 736 -20.08 5.11 46.65
N TRP A 737 -20.08 5.27 47.97
CA TRP A 737 -20.07 6.60 48.60
C TRP A 737 -18.76 7.37 48.34
N VAL A 738 -17.62 6.66 48.27
CA VAL A 738 -16.32 7.26 47.92
C VAL A 738 -16.36 7.80 46.49
N LEU A 739 -16.88 7.00 45.55
CA LEU A 739 -17.03 7.40 44.15
C LEU A 739 -18.00 8.58 43.98
N ARG A 740 -19.11 8.60 44.74
CA ARG A 740 -20.05 9.73 44.74
C ARG A 740 -19.43 11.02 45.28
N MET A 741 -18.65 10.93 46.36
CA MET A 741 -17.92 12.09 46.88
C MET A 741 -16.86 12.62 45.91
N ALA A 742 -16.09 11.72 45.28
CA ALA A 742 -15.00 12.11 44.39
C ALA A 742 -15.49 12.64 43.03
N LEU A 743 -16.58 12.08 42.48
CA LEU A 743 -17.01 12.33 41.10
C LEU A 743 -18.35 13.09 41.00
N GLY A 744 -19.07 13.27 42.12
CA GLY A 744 -20.40 13.88 42.12
C GLY A 744 -21.37 13.11 41.21
N GLU A 745 -22.15 13.85 40.41
CA GLU A 745 -23.11 13.27 39.44
C GLU A 745 -22.42 12.39 38.37
N MET A 746 -21.15 12.64 38.05
CA MET A 746 -20.39 11.82 37.09
C MET A 746 -20.17 10.38 37.60
N SER A 747 -20.35 10.13 38.91
CA SER A 747 -20.32 8.78 39.46
C SER A 747 -21.37 7.84 38.82
N VAL A 748 -22.44 8.39 38.22
CA VAL A 748 -23.43 7.60 37.48
C VAL A 748 -22.83 6.83 36.30
N LEU A 749 -21.74 7.34 35.69
CA LEU A 749 -21.04 6.65 34.61
C LEU A 749 -20.36 5.34 35.06
N LEU A 750 -20.09 5.20 36.37
CA LEU A 750 -19.42 4.04 36.95
C LEU A 750 -20.34 3.17 37.81
N LEU A 751 -21.35 3.80 38.42
CA LEU A 751 -22.27 3.17 39.36
C LEU A 751 -23.66 2.89 38.77
N GLY A 752 -24.03 3.56 37.68
CA GLY A 752 -25.30 3.33 36.99
C GLY A 752 -25.37 1.93 36.40
N SER A 753 -26.57 1.34 36.40
CA SER A 753 -26.81 -0.02 35.95
C SER A 753 -27.69 -0.03 34.71
N GLN A 754 -27.16 -0.56 33.60
CA GLN A 754 -27.84 -0.63 32.32
C GLN A 754 -27.77 -2.05 31.76
N ARG A 755 -28.86 -2.82 31.90
CA ARG A 755 -28.93 -4.19 31.35
C ARG A 755 -29.36 -4.15 29.88
N LEU A 756 -28.46 -3.61 29.06
CA LEU A 756 -28.73 -3.24 27.67
C LEU A 756 -28.45 -4.36 26.68
N GLN A 757 -29.34 -4.55 25.70
CA GLN A 757 -29.15 -5.48 24.58
C GLN A 757 -29.20 -4.75 23.22
N PRO A 758 -28.42 -5.22 22.23
CA PRO A 758 -28.43 -4.69 20.86
C PRO A 758 -29.50 -5.37 20.00
N ARG A 759 -30.77 -5.32 20.44
CA ARG A 759 -31.87 -6.11 19.85
C ARG A 759 -32.00 -5.86 18.34
N ARG A 760 -32.07 -4.59 17.95
CA ARG A 760 -32.26 -4.22 16.53
C ARG A 760 -31.09 -4.64 15.66
N ALA A 761 -29.85 -4.47 16.11
CA ALA A 761 -28.67 -4.88 15.35
C ALA A 761 -28.67 -6.40 15.08
N LEU A 762 -29.03 -7.20 16.08
CA LEU A 762 -29.12 -8.66 15.95
C LEU A 762 -30.26 -9.08 15.00
N GLU A 763 -31.44 -8.46 15.12
CA GLU A 763 -32.59 -8.75 14.27
C GLU A 763 -32.37 -8.37 12.80
N THR A 764 -31.62 -7.29 12.55
CA THR A 764 -31.22 -6.89 11.18
C THR A 764 -30.08 -7.76 10.63
N GLY A 765 -29.55 -8.71 11.40
CA GLY A 765 -28.55 -9.68 10.95
C GLY A 765 -27.09 -9.23 11.12
N TYR A 766 -26.83 -8.16 11.87
CA TYR A 766 -25.46 -7.76 12.19
C TYR A 766 -24.79 -8.80 13.09
N ARG A 767 -23.55 -9.17 12.76
CA ARG A 767 -22.77 -10.17 13.51
C ARG A 767 -21.59 -9.50 14.21
N PHE A 768 -21.62 -9.50 15.53
CA PHE A 768 -20.51 -9.03 16.36
C PHE A 768 -19.31 -9.96 16.22
N ARG A 769 -18.13 -9.39 15.97
CA ARG A 769 -16.85 -10.08 15.93
C ARG A 769 -16.38 -10.45 17.32
N PHE A 770 -16.64 -9.61 18.32
CA PHE A 770 -16.29 -9.87 19.71
C PHE A 770 -17.55 -9.90 20.57
N PRO A 771 -18.37 -10.97 20.45
CA PRO A 771 -19.61 -11.07 21.21
C PRO A 771 -19.34 -11.27 22.71
N ASN A 772 -18.17 -11.83 23.08
CA ASN A 772 -17.81 -12.21 24.43
C ASN A 772 -16.67 -11.34 25.02
N LEU A 773 -16.76 -11.02 26.31
CA LEU A 773 -15.82 -10.14 26.99
C LEU A 773 -14.38 -10.67 27.06
N GLU A 774 -14.21 -11.98 27.29
CA GLU A 774 -12.89 -12.60 27.45
C GLU A 774 -12.10 -12.53 26.14
N GLU A 775 -12.74 -12.86 25.01
CA GLU A 775 -12.13 -12.78 23.68
C GLU A 775 -11.75 -11.33 23.34
N ALA A 776 -12.63 -10.38 23.64
CA ALA A 776 -12.37 -8.95 23.43
C ALA A 776 -11.14 -8.46 24.22
N LEU A 777 -11.06 -8.78 25.52
CA LEU A 777 -9.94 -8.36 26.36
C LEU A 777 -8.64 -9.09 26.01
N ALA A 778 -8.69 -10.37 25.66
CA ALA A 778 -7.52 -11.13 25.22
C ALA A 778 -6.89 -10.50 23.96
N GLY A 779 -7.72 -10.16 22.96
CA GLY A 779 -7.27 -9.49 21.74
C GLY A 779 -6.60 -8.13 22.00
N LEU A 780 -7.11 -7.38 22.98
CA LEU A 780 -6.65 -6.02 23.29
C LEU A 780 -5.43 -5.95 24.22
N LEU A 781 -5.22 -6.94 25.10
CA LEU A 781 -4.22 -6.89 26.17
C LEU A 781 -3.01 -7.81 25.96
N VAL A 782 -3.09 -8.79 25.05
CA VAL A 782 -1.98 -9.73 24.78
C VAL A 782 -0.91 -9.13 23.83
N GLN A 783 -1.09 -7.91 23.33
CA GLN A 783 -0.19 -7.26 22.35
C GLN A 783 1.15 -6.71 22.91
N ASP A 784 1.52 -6.95 24.17
CA ASP A 784 2.79 -6.47 24.76
C ASP A 784 4.05 -7.25 24.34
N LYS A 785 4.07 -7.84 23.13
CA LYS A 785 5.31 -8.42 22.57
C LYS A 785 5.75 -7.90 21.21
N HIS A 786 5.02 -7.01 20.56
CA HIS A 786 5.53 -6.29 19.39
C HIS A 786 4.93 -4.89 19.31
N PRO A 787 5.74 -3.81 19.30
CA PRO A 787 5.23 -2.50 18.93
C PRO A 787 4.84 -2.55 17.45
N VAL A 788 3.53 -2.63 17.20
CA VAL A 788 2.98 -2.37 15.87
C VAL A 788 3.04 -0.85 15.67
N THR A 789 3.96 -0.43 14.83
CA THR A 789 4.06 0.92 14.26
C THR A 789 2.73 1.27 13.59
N ARG A 790 2.12 2.38 14.03
CA ARG A 790 0.99 3.03 13.37
C ARG A 790 1.47 3.98 12.28
#